data_AF-A0AA96T918-F1
#
_entry.id   AF-A0AA96T918-F1
#
_cell.length_a   1.000
_cell.length_b   1.000
_cell.length_c   1.000
_cell.angle_alpha   90.00
_cell.angle_beta   90.00
_cell.angle_gamma   90.00
#
_symmetry.space_group_name_H-M   'P 1'
#
loop_
_entity.id
_entity.type
_entity.pdbx_description
1 polymer ?
#
loop_
_entity_poly.entity_id
_entity_poly.type
_entity_poly.pdbx_seq_one_letter_code
_entity_poly.pdbx_strand_id
1 'polypeptide(L)'
;MIRVALLPGDGVGEEVLDGPARLLHRLAADGAVEVTGPWPVGARAAAETGDVLPDATLAACDAADAVLLGAVGEDPRVPAGVCPRPEVALHRLRERYDLRISVRDVPFRDGTELTVVRNLVGGSYGGADDRRFGEDEATDVLRLTRGRVAEVVHTACDVLARRGGGRLVSVDKANLYATGRLWRQVAGDVARERGVAVEHRYVDRAAYELGSGAAVPDVLVTEGLLGDILSDLAAGRAGSPALCGSASVHPGEPVRGRCTALFEPAHGSAPRRAGQGVADPLGGFLALAALLRHFPATRGLGDRVRAAVDAVLRSGPWTYDLAPEGTPPAPTAAVADAVLAAFDAGAPAAPAPPVAVAEPDVRVPADVLAGWTTAVLTAVGARRQHAGDAARVLGYADLSGIDSHGVARLPAYVRGLQAGAIATDGEPTVHGEGAVALVDGHGLLGHPVTTLALAEAVRRARAHGVGWVNVRDSSHHGASGAYVFEAAGQGLVGLAATNTGAVVAPAGGVRPYLGTNPLALGVPVAGEEPLVFDMATSAVAAGKFEIAMRTGRPVPLGWGVDADGRPTTDPAAVFPGRGALLPLGSDRERSVHKGYGLALLVEVLTAVLGRGPTGPGVGNLTFRAGSGHPGVSHLVVVLDPGRLGDPAELRTGAARLLAALRALAPVDAERPVRTPGQRAAAERTLRRVHGVPLDAGTHRALQELAGQVGRPLGVPARA
;
A
#
# COMPACT_ATOMS: atom_id res chain seq x y z
N MET A 1 37.24 4.93 5.55
CA MET A 1 36.48 5.38 6.72
C MET A 1 36.01 6.80 6.42
N ILE A 2 34.74 7.11 6.66
CA ILE A 2 34.22 8.46 6.40
C ILE A 2 34.50 9.37 7.60
N ARG A 3 34.84 10.63 7.35
CA ARG A 3 35.05 11.66 8.37
C ARG A 3 33.89 12.63 8.42
N VAL A 4 33.33 12.86 9.60
CA VAL A 4 32.18 13.73 9.83
C VAL A 4 32.58 14.91 10.70
N ALA A 5 32.29 16.13 10.26
CA ALA A 5 32.37 17.33 11.09
C ALA A 5 31.01 17.54 11.80
N LEU A 6 31.02 17.55 13.13
CA LEU A 6 29.83 17.77 13.96
C LEU A 6 29.73 19.25 14.36
N LEU A 7 28.66 19.91 13.95
CA LEU A 7 28.36 21.30 14.25
C LEU A 7 27.01 21.37 14.99
N PRO A 8 26.99 21.60 16.32
CA PRO A 8 25.75 21.51 17.12
C PRO A 8 24.65 22.52 16.75
N GLY A 9 25.02 23.67 16.17
CA GLY A 9 24.07 24.74 15.84
C GLY A 9 23.66 25.59 17.05
N ASP A 10 22.51 26.23 16.92
CA ASP A 10 21.91 27.22 17.80
C ASP A 10 20.52 26.77 18.30
N GLY A 11 20.05 27.37 19.40
CA GLY A 11 18.71 27.15 19.92
C GLY A 11 18.47 25.67 20.26
N VAL A 12 17.43 25.06 19.67
CA VAL A 12 17.13 23.63 19.86
C VAL A 12 18.11 22.69 19.13
N GLY A 13 19.01 23.21 18.28
CA GLY A 13 19.95 22.39 17.49
C GLY A 13 20.80 21.46 18.34
N GLU A 14 21.30 21.98 19.48
CA GLU A 14 22.13 21.23 20.42
C GLU A 14 21.37 20.06 21.07
N GLU A 15 20.12 20.27 21.53
CA GLU A 15 19.31 19.22 22.16
C GLU A 15 18.81 18.17 21.15
N VAL A 16 18.48 18.57 19.93
CA VAL A 16 18.06 17.66 18.85
C VAL A 16 19.23 16.81 18.35
N LEU A 17 20.46 17.36 18.33
CA LEU A 17 21.65 16.61 17.91
C LEU A 17 22.35 15.82 19.00
N ASP A 18 22.03 15.98 20.29
CA ASP A 18 22.66 15.22 21.38
C ASP A 18 22.60 13.69 21.14
N GLY A 19 21.40 13.15 20.91
CA GLY A 19 21.20 11.72 20.62
C GLY A 19 21.98 11.22 19.39
N PRO A 20 21.82 11.86 18.22
CA PRO A 20 22.62 11.56 17.02
C PRO A 20 24.13 11.65 17.25
N ALA A 21 24.62 12.68 17.97
CA ALA A 21 26.03 12.85 18.29
C ALA A 21 26.55 11.71 19.19
N ARG A 22 25.78 11.31 20.21
CA ARG A 22 26.09 10.15 21.05
C ARG A 22 26.22 8.88 20.22
N LEU A 23 25.29 8.62 19.28
CA LEU A 23 25.40 7.47 18.38
C LEU A 23 26.62 7.57 17.48
N LEU A 24 26.86 8.73 16.89
CA LEU A 24 27.99 8.97 15.99
C LEU A 24 29.34 8.77 16.70
N HIS A 25 29.49 9.21 17.95
CA HIS A 25 30.67 8.95 18.77
C HIS A 25 30.82 7.46 19.15
N ARG A 26 29.73 6.73 19.42
CA ARG A 26 29.78 5.27 19.61
C ARG A 26 30.32 4.58 18.35
N LEU A 27 29.78 4.94 17.17
CA LEU A 27 30.25 4.41 15.89
C LEU A 27 31.72 4.78 15.61
N ALA A 28 32.19 5.93 16.10
CA ALA A 28 33.59 6.32 15.99
C ALA A 28 34.51 5.48 16.89
N ALA A 29 34.09 5.19 18.12
CA ALA A 29 34.82 4.31 19.03
C ALA A 29 34.95 2.88 18.46
N ASP A 30 33.93 2.43 17.71
CA ASP A 30 33.94 1.15 17.00
C ASP A 30 34.75 1.17 15.68
N GLY A 31 35.32 2.32 15.31
CA GLY A 31 36.09 2.49 14.08
C GLY A 31 35.26 2.47 12.79
N ALA A 32 33.94 2.64 12.88
CA ALA A 32 33.06 2.68 11.69
C ALA A 32 33.14 4.04 10.96
N VAL A 33 33.35 5.12 11.71
CA VAL A 33 33.45 6.50 11.22
C VAL A 33 34.53 7.26 11.99
N GLU A 34 34.95 8.41 11.48
CA GLU A 34 35.76 9.39 12.21
C GLU A 34 34.90 10.63 12.47
N VAL A 35 35.00 11.22 13.66
CA VAL A 35 34.20 12.39 14.05
C VAL A 35 35.14 13.48 14.55
N THR A 36 34.94 14.70 14.06
CA THR A 36 35.61 15.90 14.57
C THR A 36 34.59 16.90 15.09
N GLY A 37 34.95 17.64 16.13
CA GLY A 37 34.09 18.62 16.79
C GLY A 37 33.75 18.24 18.24
N PRO A 38 32.75 18.89 18.85
CA PRO A 38 31.84 19.87 18.24
C PRO A 38 32.55 21.14 17.78
N TRP A 39 32.23 21.64 16.59
CA TRP A 39 32.74 22.90 16.05
C TRP A 39 31.69 24.01 16.16
N PRO A 40 32.08 25.24 16.57
CA PRO A 40 31.14 26.35 16.71
C PRO A 40 30.62 26.81 15.35
N VAL A 41 29.32 27.08 15.28
CA VAL A 41 28.63 27.68 14.12
C VAL A 41 27.50 28.59 14.62
N GLY A 42 27.08 29.55 13.79
CA GLY A 42 25.89 30.35 14.02
C GLY A 42 26.03 31.43 15.10
N ALA A 43 24.95 31.70 15.82
CA ALA A 43 24.89 32.76 16.84
C ALA A 43 25.91 32.50 17.95
N ARG A 44 26.06 31.24 18.39
CA ARG A 44 27.05 30.87 19.42
C ARG A 44 28.48 31.10 18.95
N ALA A 45 28.80 30.74 17.70
CA ALA A 45 30.12 31.03 17.14
C ALA A 45 30.43 32.52 17.09
N ALA A 46 29.45 33.33 16.68
CA ALA A 46 29.62 34.79 16.64
C ALA A 46 29.86 35.36 18.05
N ALA A 47 29.15 34.86 19.06
CA ALA A 47 29.37 35.28 20.45
C ALA A 47 30.76 34.90 20.99
N GLU A 48 31.30 33.73 20.60
CA GLU A 48 32.58 33.22 21.09
C GLU A 48 33.79 33.75 20.30
N THR A 49 33.63 33.99 19.00
CA THR A 49 34.76 34.20 18.07
C THR A 49 34.64 35.46 17.21
N GLY A 50 33.48 36.12 17.20
CA GLY A 50 33.18 37.26 16.33
C GLY A 50 32.76 36.89 14.91
N ASP A 51 32.76 35.61 14.51
CA ASP A 51 32.26 35.14 13.22
C ASP A 51 31.24 34.00 13.42
N VAL A 52 30.14 34.04 12.66
CA VAL A 52 29.13 32.96 12.60
C VAL A 52 29.68 31.66 12.03
N LEU A 53 30.80 31.70 11.30
CA LEU A 53 31.45 30.53 10.73
C LEU A 53 32.98 30.71 10.76
N PRO A 54 33.63 30.41 11.90
CA PRO A 54 35.05 30.68 12.12
C PRO A 54 35.96 29.84 11.20
N ASP A 55 37.16 30.34 10.92
CA ASP A 55 38.14 29.66 10.05
C ASP A 55 38.50 28.25 10.52
N ALA A 56 38.55 28.02 11.83
CA ALA A 56 38.80 26.69 12.40
C ALA A 56 37.66 25.71 12.06
N THR A 57 36.39 26.14 12.16
CA THR A 57 35.22 25.36 11.76
C THR A 57 35.25 25.08 10.26
N LEU A 58 35.60 26.08 9.44
CA LEU A 58 35.75 25.89 7.99
C LEU A 58 36.84 24.87 7.63
N ALA A 59 38.00 24.95 8.27
CA ALA A 59 39.10 24.01 8.04
C ALA A 59 38.70 22.57 8.42
N ALA A 60 37.93 22.40 9.50
CA ALA A 60 37.41 21.10 9.89
C ALA A 60 36.39 20.55 8.87
N CYS A 61 35.48 21.40 8.38
CA CYS A 61 34.54 21.02 7.33
C CYS A 61 35.24 20.69 6.00
N ASP A 62 36.28 21.44 5.61
CA ASP A 62 37.08 21.14 4.40
C ASP A 62 37.76 19.76 4.49
N ALA A 63 38.17 19.36 5.70
CA ALA A 63 38.85 18.10 5.95
C ALA A 63 37.88 16.91 6.11
N ALA A 64 36.58 17.16 6.28
CA ALA A 64 35.54 16.14 6.46
C ALA A 64 34.90 15.72 5.14
N ASP A 65 34.41 14.48 5.07
CA ASP A 65 33.65 13.98 3.91
C ASP A 65 32.18 14.44 3.97
N ALA A 66 31.65 14.65 5.17
CA ALA A 66 30.30 15.18 5.40
C ALA A 66 30.21 16.06 6.64
N VAL A 67 29.22 16.94 6.67
CA VAL A 67 28.88 17.78 7.83
C VAL A 67 27.55 17.32 8.42
N LEU A 68 27.50 17.09 9.73
CA LEU A 68 26.24 16.96 10.49
C LEU A 68 26.03 18.26 11.25
N LEU A 69 25.01 19.02 10.85
CA LEU A 69 24.72 20.37 11.31
C LEU A 69 23.38 20.42 12.05
N GLY A 70 23.36 21.02 13.24
CA GLY A 70 22.14 21.34 13.97
C GLY A 70 21.55 22.66 13.47
N ALA A 71 20.31 22.94 13.84
CA ALA A 71 19.61 24.15 13.39
C ALA A 71 20.44 25.42 13.67
N VAL A 72 20.57 26.30 12.68
CA VAL A 72 21.28 27.59 12.81
C VAL A 72 20.26 28.72 12.76
N GLY A 73 20.35 29.67 13.69
CA GLY A 73 19.37 30.75 13.80
C GLY A 73 19.48 31.50 15.10
N GLU A 74 18.39 32.12 15.53
CA GLU A 74 18.34 32.80 16.83
C GLU A 74 18.59 31.80 17.98
N ASP A 75 19.45 32.20 18.91
CA ASP A 75 19.72 31.49 20.17
C ASP A 75 19.37 32.41 21.35
N PRO A 76 18.51 32.00 22.29
CA PRO A 76 18.14 32.86 23.43
C PRO A 76 19.31 33.21 24.35
N ARG A 77 20.44 32.49 24.25
CA ARG A 77 21.66 32.76 25.01
C ARG A 77 22.53 33.85 24.36
N VAL A 78 22.24 34.24 23.13
CA VAL A 78 23.01 35.23 22.36
C VAL A 78 22.13 36.44 22.03
N PRO A 79 22.47 37.66 22.49
CA PRO A 79 21.69 38.85 22.14
C PRO A 79 21.66 39.09 20.62
N ALA A 80 20.50 39.46 20.06
CA ALA A 80 20.34 39.70 18.62
C ALA A 80 21.30 40.77 18.05
N GLY A 81 21.74 41.73 18.88
CA GLY A 81 22.74 42.73 18.49
C GLY A 81 24.16 42.18 18.29
N VAL A 82 24.48 41.03 18.89
CA VAL A 82 25.78 40.33 18.73
C VAL A 82 25.82 39.58 17.40
N CYS A 83 24.71 38.93 17.03
CA CYS A 83 24.61 38.20 15.79
C CYS A 83 23.21 38.39 15.16
N PRO A 84 23.02 39.42 14.33
CA PRO A 84 21.70 39.73 13.77
C PRO A 84 21.27 38.77 12.65
N ARG A 85 22.22 38.03 12.05
CA ARG A 85 21.94 37.07 10.95
C ARG A 85 22.73 35.76 11.11
N PRO A 86 22.44 34.91 12.11
CA PRO A 86 23.11 33.64 12.33
C PRO A 86 23.06 32.70 11.11
N GLU A 87 21.93 32.70 10.39
CA GLU A 87 21.63 31.86 9.23
C GLU A 87 22.63 32.04 8.06
N VAL A 88 23.38 33.15 8.05
CA VAL A 88 24.47 33.40 7.09
C VAL A 88 25.52 32.28 7.13
N ALA A 89 25.73 31.61 8.27
CA ALA A 89 26.65 30.48 8.35
C ALA A 89 26.23 29.30 7.43
N LEU A 90 24.93 28.96 7.43
CA LEU A 90 24.39 27.89 6.58
C LEU A 90 24.49 28.26 5.10
N HIS A 91 24.21 29.52 4.76
CA HIS A 91 24.38 30.03 3.39
C HIS A 91 25.84 29.94 2.93
N ARG A 92 26.79 30.40 3.77
CA ARG A 92 28.24 30.31 3.49
C ARG A 92 28.70 28.86 3.29
N LEU A 93 28.21 27.91 4.08
CA LEU A 93 28.54 26.49 3.90
C LEU A 93 28.00 25.94 2.58
N ARG A 94 26.73 26.21 2.25
CA ARG A 94 26.11 25.76 1.00
C ARG A 94 26.79 26.36 -0.23
N GLU A 95 27.14 27.64 -0.18
CA GLU A 95 27.90 28.31 -1.26
C GLU A 95 29.31 27.75 -1.39
N ARG A 96 30.03 27.55 -0.28
CA ARG A 96 31.42 27.07 -0.27
C ARG A 96 31.58 25.72 -0.95
N TYR A 97 30.63 24.81 -0.76
CA TYR A 97 30.67 23.45 -1.31
C TYR A 97 29.72 23.25 -2.50
N ASP A 98 29.11 24.33 -3.02
CA ASP A 98 28.11 24.30 -4.09
C ASP A 98 26.99 23.26 -3.86
N LEU A 99 26.46 23.22 -2.62
CA LEU A 99 25.37 22.34 -2.22
C LEU A 99 24.05 22.90 -2.71
N ARG A 100 23.61 22.42 -3.87
CA ARG A 100 22.56 23.04 -4.67
C ARG A 100 21.27 22.25 -4.77
N ILE A 101 21.23 21.04 -4.22
CA ILE A 101 20.04 20.18 -4.20
C ILE A 101 19.74 19.78 -2.76
N SER A 102 18.48 19.88 -2.37
CA SER A 102 18.00 19.38 -1.09
C SER A 102 17.20 18.11 -1.30
N VAL A 103 17.52 17.07 -0.53
CA VAL A 103 16.76 15.83 -0.44
C VAL A 103 16.23 15.72 0.99
N ARG A 104 14.91 15.69 1.14
CA ARG A 104 14.23 15.66 2.44
C ARG A 104 13.37 14.41 2.55
N ASP A 105 13.67 13.54 3.50
CA ASP A 105 12.89 12.34 3.77
C ASP A 105 11.93 12.60 4.93
N VAL A 106 10.63 12.44 4.65
CA VAL A 106 9.55 12.69 5.61
C VAL A 106 8.80 11.39 5.90
N PRO A 107 9.04 10.73 7.05
CA PRO A 107 8.34 9.52 7.44
C PRO A 107 6.94 9.79 7.98
N PHE A 108 6.00 8.91 7.63
CA PHE A 108 4.65 8.90 8.20
C PHE A 108 4.46 7.73 9.17
N ARG A 109 3.54 7.89 10.12
CA ARG A 109 3.24 6.88 11.15
C ARG A 109 2.70 5.56 10.60
N ASP A 110 2.07 5.60 9.43
CA ASP A 110 1.56 4.43 8.73
C ASP A 110 2.66 3.60 8.05
N GLY A 111 3.92 4.03 8.15
CA GLY A 111 5.09 3.39 7.55
C GLY A 111 5.38 3.84 6.12
N THR A 112 4.58 4.73 5.55
CA THR A 112 4.91 5.37 4.27
C THR A 112 5.92 6.50 4.46
N GLU A 113 6.51 6.96 3.36
CA GLU A 113 7.50 8.03 3.37
C GLU A 113 7.43 8.82 2.07
N LEU A 114 7.58 10.14 2.16
CA LEU A 114 7.73 11.03 1.02
C LEU A 114 9.17 11.58 1.00
N THR A 115 9.90 11.41 -0.10
CA THR A 115 11.08 12.23 -0.36
C THR A 115 10.72 13.47 -1.17
N VAL A 116 11.07 14.66 -0.66
CA VAL A 116 11.05 15.90 -1.43
C VAL A 116 12.45 16.22 -1.93
N VAL A 117 12.62 16.25 -3.25
CA VAL A 117 13.85 16.69 -3.92
C VAL A 117 13.64 18.07 -4.51
N ARG A 118 14.41 19.05 -4.06
CA ARG A 118 14.24 20.45 -4.49
C ARG A 118 15.53 21.15 -4.84
N ASN A 119 15.41 22.18 -5.68
CA ASN A 119 16.48 23.14 -5.87
C ASN A 119 16.77 23.89 -4.56
N LEU A 120 18.03 23.99 -4.15
CA LEU A 120 18.40 24.61 -2.87
C LEU A 120 19.06 25.98 -3.05
N VAL A 121 19.65 26.24 -4.23
CA VAL A 121 20.40 27.48 -4.54
C VAL A 121 19.95 28.04 -5.88
N GLY A 122 19.76 29.37 -5.95
CA GLY A 122 19.18 30.05 -7.11
C GLY A 122 17.65 29.89 -7.17
N GLY A 123 17.04 30.25 -8.29
CA GLY A 123 15.57 30.31 -8.37
C GLY A 123 15.02 31.41 -7.47
N SER A 124 14.07 31.08 -6.60
CA SER A 124 13.50 31.99 -5.60
C SER A 124 14.51 32.38 -4.51
N TYR A 125 15.55 31.56 -4.31
CA TYR A 125 16.69 31.85 -3.44
C TYR A 125 17.85 32.49 -4.24
N GLY A 126 17.52 33.32 -5.24
CA GLY A 126 18.49 34.10 -6.00
C GLY A 126 19.31 35.06 -5.13
N GLY A 127 20.46 35.49 -5.66
CA GLY A 127 21.39 36.38 -4.98
C GLY A 127 20.90 37.83 -4.90
N ALA A 128 21.72 38.71 -4.32
CA ALA A 128 21.37 40.12 -4.12
C ALA A 128 20.94 40.84 -5.42
N ASP A 129 21.51 40.47 -6.56
CA ASP A 129 21.18 41.07 -7.86
C ASP A 129 19.74 40.76 -8.34
N ASP A 130 19.15 39.67 -7.85
CA ASP A 130 17.77 39.26 -8.16
C ASP A 130 16.75 39.88 -7.17
N ARG A 131 17.20 40.73 -6.22
CA ARG A 131 16.35 41.35 -5.21
C ARG A 131 16.53 42.87 -5.17
N ARG A 132 15.43 43.61 -5.20
CA ARG A 132 15.42 45.07 -5.05
C ARG A 132 14.35 45.47 -4.04
N PHE A 133 14.72 46.33 -3.10
CA PHE A 133 13.81 46.89 -2.11
C PHE A 133 13.98 48.41 -2.12
N GLY A 134 12.95 49.13 -2.59
CA GLY A 134 12.86 50.58 -2.59
C GLY A 134 11.85 51.07 -1.55
N GLU A 135 11.56 52.38 -1.57
CA GLU A 135 10.64 53.01 -0.60
C GLU A 135 9.18 52.59 -0.83
N ASP A 136 8.74 52.53 -2.09
CA ASP A 136 7.35 52.20 -2.47
C ASP A 136 7.20 50.89 -3.27
N GLU A 137 8.31 50.25 -3.65
CA GLU A 137 8.31 49.05 -4.51
C GLU A 137 9.41 48.06 -4.11
N ALA A 138 9.11 46.77 -4.24
CA ALA A 138 10.08 45.68 -4.09
C ALA A 138 9.95 44.68 -5.25
N THR A 139 11.05 44.02 -5.63
CA THR A 139 11.09 43.03 -6.70
C THR A 139 12.00 41.86 -6.34
N ASP A 140 11.50 40.64 -6.53
CA ASP A 140 12.27 39.39 -6.43
C ASP A 140 12.17 38.63 -7.76
N VAL A 141 13.31 38.19 -8.30
CA VAL A 141 13.38 37.51 -9.61
C VAL A 141 13.57 36.01 -9.43
N LEU A 142 12.56 35.23 -9.82
CA LEU A 142 12.66 33.76 -9.90
C LEU A 142 13.34 33.33 -11.20
N ARG A 143 14.64 32.99 -11.14
CA ARG A 143 15.43 32.57 -12.31
C ARG A 143 15.83 31.10 -12.26
N LEU A 144 15.41 30.31 -13.26
CA LEU A 144 15.80 28.90 -13.43
C LEU A 144 16.40 28.66 -14.81
N THR A 145 17.39 27.78 -14.89
CA THR A 145 18.03 27.33 -16.14
C THR A 145 17.72 25.86 -16.39
N ARG A 146 17.77 25.43 -17.66
CA ARG A 146 17.58 24.02 -18.03
C ARG A 146 18.54 23.09 -17.27
N GLY A 147 19.83 23.45 -17.21
CA GLY A 147 20.84 22.66 -16.51
C GLY A 147 20.51 22.48 -15.03
N ARG A 148 20.11 23.56 -14.35
CA ARG A 148 19.76 23.49 -12.93
C ARG A 148 18.54 22.61 -12.66
N VAL A 149 17.49 22.73 -13.48
CA VAL A 149 16.31 21.87 -13.35
C VAL A 149 16.70 20.40 -13.60
N ALA A 150 17.51 20.13 -14.63
CA ALA A 150 17.90 18.77 -14.97
C ALA A 150 18.65 18.08 -13.83
N GLU A 151 19.58 18.77 -13.15
CA GLU A 151 20.32 18.23 -12.01
C GLU A 151 19.40 17.78 -10.87
N VAL A 152 18.40 18.60 -10.53
CA VAL A 152 17.43 18.30 -9.47
C VAL A 152 16.58 17.08 -9.86
N VAL A 153 16.13 17.01 -11.12
CA VAL A 153 15.30 15.90 -11.60
C VAL A 153 16.09 14.61 -11.74
N HIS A 154 17.36 14.65 -12.18
CA HIS A 154 18.24 13.49 -12.17
C HIS A 154 18.43 12.95 -10.76
N THR A 155 18.65 13.83 -9.77
CA THR A 155 18.77 13.42 -8.36
C THR A 155 17.49 12.76 -7.86
N ALA A 156 16.31 13.27 -8.22
CA ALA A 156 15.03 12.63 -7.89
C ALA A 156 14.88 11.25 -8.52
N CYS A 157 15.32 11.07 -9.78
CA CYS A 157 15.34 9.77 -10.43
C CYS A 157 16.31 8.80 -9.72
N ASP A 158 17.47 9.28 -9.27
CA ASP A 158 18.46 8.46 -8.55
C ASP A 158 17.95 8.05 -7.17
N VAL A 159 17.22 8.92 -6.48
CA VAL A 159 16.54 8.61 -5.21
C VAL A 159 15.47 7.53 -5.45
N LEU A 160 14.63 7.70 -6.48
CA LEU A 160 13.59 6.73 -6.80
C LEU A 160 14.19 5.36 -7.17
N ALA A 161 15.27 5.34 -7.96
CA ALA A 161 15.96 4.12 -8.33
C ALA A 161 16.53 3.39 -7.11
N ARG A 162 17.13 4.13 -6.16
CA ARG A 162 17.64 3.56 -4.89
C ARG A 162 16.55 2.94 -4.02
N ARG A 163 15.32 3.44 -4.10
CA ARG A 163 14.13 2.86 -3.43
C ARG A 163 13.61 1.58 -4.11
N GLY A 164 14.09 1.26 -5.32
CA GLY A 164 13.58 0.16 -6.13
C GLY A 164 12.39 0.54 -7.01
N GLY A 165 12.18 1.83 -7.26
CA GLY A 165 11.06 2.37 -8.05
C GLY A 165 10.04 3.12 -7.19
N GLY A 166 8.88 3.42 -7.77
CA GLY A 166 7.79 4.15 -7.12
C GLY A 166 7.18 5.23 -8.01
N ARG A 167 6.37 6.09 -7.42
CA ARG A 167 5.73 7.25 -8.06
C ARG A 167 6.61 8.49 -7.93
N LEU A 168 7.04 9.02 -9.08
CA LEU A 168 7.69 10.33 -9.20
C LEU A 168 6.67 11.39 -9.62
N VAL A 169 6.51 12.42 -8.80
CA VAL A 169 5.65 13.57 -9.09
C VAL A 169 6.49 14.81 -9.25
N SER A 170 6.45 15.42 -10.43
CA SER A 170 7.02 16.73 -10.72
C SER A 170 5.98 17.81 -10.43
N VAL A 171 6.30 18.73 -9.52
CA VAL A 171 5.39 19.81 -9.12
C VAL A 171 5.87 21.14 -9.68
N ASP A 172 4.93 21.92 -10.21
CA ASP A 172 5.18 23.23 -10.80
C ASP A 172 3.95 24.15 -10.71
N LYS A 173 4.06 25.33 -11.31
CA LYS A 173 2.92 26.21 -11.61
C LYS A 173 2.97 26.69 -13.06
N ALA A 174 3.03 25.76 -14.01
CA ALA A 174 3.21 26.04 -15.44
C ALA A 174 2.06 26.82 -16.09
N ASN A 175 0.87 26.79 -15.47
CA ASN A 175 -0.27 27.60 -15.89
C ASN A 175 -0.12 29.10 -15.56
N LEU A 176 0.85 29.48 -14.71
CA LEU A 176 1.13 30.87 -14.35
C LEU A 176 2.56 31.28 -14.71
N TYR A 177 3.56 30.54 -14.25
CA TYR A 177 4.97 30.93 -14.35
C TYR A 177 5.68 30.37 -15.59
N ALA A 178 6.48 31.21 -16.23
CA ALA A 178 7.39 30.77 -17.30
C ALA A 178 8.43 29.75 -16.79
N THR A 179 8.93 29.96 -15.57
CA THR A 179 9.81 28.99 -14.89
C THR A 179 9.10 27.67 -14.61
N GLY A 180 7.80 27.67 -14.32
CA GLY A 180 6.99 26.46 -14.21
C GLY A 180 6.87 25.69 -15.52
N ARG A 181 6.72 26.39 -16.66
CA ARG A 181 6.72 25.76 -17.99
C ARG A 181 8.08 25.13 -18.32
N LEU A 182 9.17 25.86 -18.06
CA LEU A 182 10.52 25.33 -18.22
C LEU A 182 10.74 24.10 -17.32
N TRP A 183 10.30 24.15 -16.06
CA TRP A 183 10.41 23.05 -15.12
C TRP A 183 9.74 21.79 -15.64
N ARG A 184 8.45 21.90 -16.01
CA ARG A 184 7.67 20.80 -16.55
C ARG A 184 8.31 20.18 -17.79
N GLN A 185 8.77 21.01 -18.72
CA GLN A 185 9.43 20.54 -19.93
C GLN A 185 10.71 19.75 -19.60
N VAL A 186 11.60 20.32 -18.81
CA VAL A 186 12.89 19.68 -18.48
C VAL A 186 12.68 18.42 -17.64
N ALA A 187 11.74 18.42 -16.70
CA ALA A 187 11.40 17.25 -15.92
C ALA A 187 10.88 16.10 -16.80
N GLY A 188 10.02 16.40 -17.77
CA GLY A 188 9.55 15.43 -18.75
C GLY A 188 10.67 14.90 -19.67
N ASP A 189 11.60 15.78 -20.07
CA ASP A 189 12.77 15.40 -20.89
C ASP A 189 13.69 14.44 -20.15
N VAL A 190 14.08 14.79 -18.92
CA VAL A 190 14.95 13.97 -18.07
C VAL A 190 14.29 12.65 -17.70
N ALA A 191 13.02 12.66 -17.31
CA ALA A 191 12.31 11.43 -16.95
C ALA A 191 12.25 10.45 -18.13
N ARG A 192 12.00 10.96 -19.34
CA ARG A 192 12.01 10.17 -20.59
C ARG A 192 13.39 9.59 -20.89
N GLU A 193 14.44 10.40 -20.76
CA GLU A 193 15.83 9.94 -20.93
C GLU A 193 16.19 8.82 -19.95
N ARG A 194 15.75 8.95 -18.70
CA ARG A 194 16.02 7.99 -17.62
C ARG A 194 15.08 6.78 -17.62
N GLY A 195 14.07 6.74 -18.50
CA GLY A 195 13.06 5.67 -18.54
C GLY A 195 12.16 5.63 -17.30
N VAL A 196 11.96 6.76 -16.63
CA VAL A 196 11.15 6.88 -15.40
C VAL A 196 9.82 7.54 -15.75
N ALA A 197 8.71 6.95 -15.30
CA ALA A 197 7.40 7.59 -15.41
C ALA A 197 7.32 8.80 -14.46
N VAL A 198 6.90 9.96 -14.98
CA VAL A 198 6.71 11.18 -14.20
C VAL A 198 5.28 11.68 -14.34
N GLU A 199 4.62 11.90 -13.20
CA GLU A 199 3.35 12.61 -13.14
C GLU A 199 3.62 14.12 -12.95
N HIS A 200 2.89 14.98 -13.65
CA HIS A 200 2.96 16.42 -13.42
C HIS A 200 1.76 16.90 -12.60
N ARG A 201 2.03 17.68 -11.55
CA ARG A 201 1.00 18.28 -10.69
C ARG A 201 1.21 19.78 -10.58
N TYR A 202 0.12 20.53 -10.53
CA TYR A 202 0.22 21.91 -10.07
C TYR A 202 0.35 21.97 -8.55
N VAL A 203 1.09 22.95 -8.05
CA VAL A 203 1.41 23.04 -6.62
C VAL A 203 0.20 23.22 -5.71
N ASP A 204 -0.85 23.91 -6.17
CA ASP A 204 -2.12 24.01 -5.44
C ASP A 204 -2.77 22.64 -5.24
N ARG A 205 -2.73 21.78 -6.26
CA ARG A 205 -3.24 20.41 -6.16
C ARG A 205 -2.34 19.55 -5.28
N ALA A 206 -1.01 19.67 -5.41
CA ALA A 206 -0.07 18.94 -4.57
C ALA A 206 -0.23 19.31 -3.08
N ALA A 207 -0.36 20.60 -2.77
CA ALA A 207 -0.61 21.07 -1.41
C ALA A 207 -1.96 20.59 -0.87
N TYR A 208 -3.01 20.63 -1.70
CA TYR A 208 -4.32 20.09 -1.33
C TYR A 208 -4.22 18.59 -1.01
N GLU A 209 -3.57 17.79 -1.85
CA GLU A 209 -3.41 16.34 -1.63
C GLU A 209 -2.60 16.01 -0.38
N LEU A 210 -1.54 16.79 -0.09
CA LEU A 210 -0.80 16.66 1.16
C LEU A 210 -1.69 16.95 2.37
N GLY A 211 -2.48 18.03 2.33
CA GLY A 211 -3.36 18.43 3.44
C GLY A 211 -4.63 17.58 3.59
N SER A 212 -5.11 16.95 2.51
CA SER A 212 -6.39 16.23 2.50
C SER A 212 -6.31 14.76 2.86
N GLY A 213 -5.14 14.25 3.28
CA GLY A 213 -4.95 12.83 3.59
C GLY A 213 -4.75 11.92 2.37
N ALA A 214 -4.78 12.44 1.14
CA ALA A 214 -4.58 11.64 -0.08
C ALA A 214 -3.23 10.91 -0.09
N ALA A 215 -3.12 9.80 -0.83
CA ALA A 215 -1.88 9.03 -0.92
C ALA A 215 -0.71 9.88 -1.44
N VAL A 216 0.36 9.95 -0.65
CA VAL A 216 1.59 10.67 -1.00
C VAL A 216 2.39 9.90 -2.08
N PRO A 217 3.08 10.59 -3.00
CA PRO A 217 4.03 9.93 -3.89
C PRO A 217 5.30 9.50 -3.14
N ASP A 218 6.10 8.62 -3.74
CA ASP A 218 7.38 8.22 -3.17
C ASP A 218 8.42 9.34 -3.27
N VAL A 219 8.44 10.04 -4.42
CA VAL A 219 9.33 11.18 -4.66
C VAL A 219 8.55 12.33 -5.27
N LEU A 220 8.67 13.51 -4.64
CA LEU A 220 8.20 14.78 -5.17
C LEU A 220 9.41 15.62 -5.59
N VAL A 221 9.41 16.11 -6.83
CA VAL A 221 10.49 16.94 -7.36
C VAL A 221 10.00 18.31 -7.80
N THR A 222 10.60 19.38 -7.27
CA THR A 222 10.14 20.75 -7.50
C THR A 222 11.23 21.81 -7.31
N GLU A 223 10.90 23.06 -7.62
CA GLU A 223 11.79 24.20 -7.40
C GLU A 223 11.93 24.51 -5.89
N GLY A 224 12.76 25.49 -5.56
CA GLY A 224 13.16 25.75 -4.18
C GLY A 224 12.03 26.16 -3.24
N LEU A 225 11.29 27.24 -3.53
CA LEU A 225 10.30 27.79 -2.59
C LEU A 225 9.10 26.86 -2.44
N LEU A 226 8.56 26.37 -3.57
CA LEU A 226 7.50 25.37 -3.57
C LEU A 226 7.92 24.11 -2.82
N GLY A 227 9.17 23.65 -3.00
CA GLY A 227 9.69 22.48 -2.30
C GLY A 227 9.82 22.67 -0.81
N ASP A 228 10.22 23.86 -0.36
CA ASP A 228 10.28 24.21 1.07
C ASP A 228 8.89 24.06 1.70
N ILE A 229 7.91 24.77 1.12
CA ILE A 229 6.52 24.78 1.58
C ILE A 229 5.91 23.38 1.58
N LEU A 230 6.11 22.61 0.50
CA LEU A 230 5.55 21.26 0.40
C LEU A 230 6.22 20.28 1.38
N SER A 231 7.51 20.44 1.65
CA SER A 231 8.19 19.62 2.66
C SER A 231 7.71 19.94 4.08
N ASP A 232 7.41 21.21 4.39
CA ASP A 232 6.84 21.60 5.68
C ASP A 232 5.39 21.13 5.82
N LEU A 233 4.60 21.18 4.74
CA LEU A 233 3.26 20.59 4.71
C LEU A 233 3.30 19.07 4.92
N ALA A 234 4.27 18.39 4.32
CA ALA A 234 4.48 16.96 4.53
C ALA A 234 4.87 16.64 5.98
N ALA A 235 5.76 17.43 6.59
CA ALA A 235 6.15 17.29 7.99
C ALA A 235 4.97 17.57 8.94
N GLY A 236 4.15 18.59 8.63
CA GLY A 236 2.90 18.87 9.32
C GLY A 236 1.92 17.71 9.26
N ARG A 237 1.77 17.07 8.09
CA ARG A 237 0.98 15.85 7.93
C ARG A 237 1.58 14.67 8.72
N ALA A 238 2.91 14.56 8.79
CA ALA A 238 3.59 13.55 9.60
C ALA A 238 3.41 13.76 11.10
N GLY A 239 2.98 14.96 11.52
CA GLY A 239 2.63 15.32 12.89
C GLY A 239 3.67 16.19 13.59
N SER A 240 4.84 16.42 12.99
CA SER A 240 5.86 17.30 13.58
C SER A 240 6.76 17.91 12.51
N PRO A 241 7.11 19.22 12.63
CA PRO A 241 8.14 19.83 11.80
C PRO A 241 9.53 19.20 12.00
N ALA A 242 9.75 18.47 13.10
CA ALA A 242 10.99 17.77 13.36
C ALA A 242 11.14 16.47 12.56
N LEU A 243 10.08 15.91 11.97
CA LEU A 243 10.14 14.69 11.15
C LEU A 243 10.64 14.95 9.73
N CYS A 244 11.72 15.69 9.61
CA CYS A 244 12.31 16.06 8.32
C CYS A 244 13.83 16.00 8.42
N GLY A 245 14.41 14.84 8.07
CA GLY A 245 15.86 14.72 7.88
C GLY A 245 16.23 15.21 6.49
N SER A 246 17.24 16.05 6.38
CA SER A 246 17.62 16.64 5.09
C SER A 246 19.08 16.45 4.76
N ALA A 247 19.34 16.36 3.45
CA ALA A 247 20.67 16.39 2.86
C ALA A 247 20.74 17.54 1.85
N SER A 248 21.73 18.40 2.01
CA SER A 248 22.16 19.40 1.03
C SER A 248 23.34 18.79 0.28
N VAL A 249 23.19 18.55 -1.03
CA VAL A 249 24.16 17.80 -1.83
C VAL A 249 24.60 18.56 -3.08
N HIS A 250 25.83 18.31 -3.50
CA HIS A 250 26.31 18.61 -4.85
C HIS A 250 26.20 17.32 -5.70
N PRO A 251 25.66 17.38 -6.94
CA PRO A 251 25.47 16.18 -7.77
C PRO A 251 26.76 15.64 -8.44
N GLY A 252 27.88 16.36 -8.32
CA GLY A 252 29.18 15.97 -8.85
C GLY A 252 30.23 15.68 -7.76
N GLU A 253 31.51 15.70 -8.16
CA GLU A 253 32.64 15.60 -7.22
C GLU A 253 32.72 16.82 -6.30
N PRO A 254 33.33 16.71 -5.10
CA PRO A 254 33.53 17.83 -4.19
C PRO A 254 34.18 19.04 -4.90
N VAL A 255 33.52 20.19 -4.83
CA VAL A 255 34.04 21.44 -5.42
C VAL A 255 35.19 22.01 -4.58
N ARG A 256 35.20 21.71 -3.27
CA ARG A 256 36.22 22.19 -2.34
C ARG A 256 36.41 21.22 -1.19
N GLY A 257 37.68 20.96 -0.84
CA GLY A 257 38.01 20.04 0.24
C GLY A 257 37.51 18.62 -0.06
N ARG A 258 37.05 17.92 0.97
CA ARG A 258 36.50 16.56 0.88
C ARG A 258 34.98 16.49 1.01
N CYS A 259 34.34 17.60 1.40
CA CYS A 259 32.93 17.63 1.76
C CYS A 259 32.04 17.40 0.53
N THR A 260 31.26 16.32 0.53
CA THR A 260 30.29 16.02 -0.55
C THR A 260 28.87 16.49 -0.21
N ALA A 261 28.55 16.59 1.08
CA ALA A 261 27.19 16.83 1.55
C ALA A 261 27.12 17.37 2.99
N LEU A 262 26.06 18.11 3.26
CA LEU A 262 25.68 18.60 4.59
C LEU A 262 24.32 18.01 4.97
N PHE A 263 24.20 17.51 6.20
CA PHE A 263 23.01 16.87 6.72
C PHE A 263 22.50 17.61 7.94
N GLU A 264 21.21 17.92 7.97
CA GLU A 264 20.60 18.70 9.05
C GLU A 264 19.12 18.32 9.25
N PRO A 265 18.60 18.40 10.48
CA PRO A 265 17.16 18.38 10.70
C PRO A 265 16.58 19.67 10.10
N ALA A 266 15.63 19.54 9.19
CA ALA A 266 15.05 20.66 8.47
C ALA A 266 13.96 21.36 9.29
N HIS A 267 14.32 21.90 10.45
CA HIS A 267 13.52 22.81 11.25
C HIS A 267 14.34 24.02 11.69
N GLY A 268 13.68 25.14 12.00
CA GLY A 268 14.37 26.34 12.54
C GLY A 268 14.92 26.12 13.96
N SER A 269 15.69 27.08 14.47
CA SER A 269 16.32 27.02 15.80
C SER A 269 15.33 27.08 16.98
N ALA A 270 14.04 27.34 16.72
CA ALA A 270 12.95 27.35 17.68
C ALA A 270 13.32 27.99 19.05
N PRO A 271 13.75 29.27 19.08
CA PRO A 271 14.39 29.89 20.25
C PRO A 271 13.54 29.86 21.52
N ARG A 272 12.20 29.85 21.37
CA ARG A 272 11.25 29.76 22.51
C ARG A 272 11.25 28.39 23.21
N ARG A 273 11.77 27.34 22.58
CA ARG A 273 11.80 25.97 23.10
C ARG A 273 13.21 25.52 23.51
N ALA A 274 14.24 26.27 23.10
CA ALA A 274 15.63 25.95 23.39
C ALA A 274 15.88 25.80 24.91
N GLY A 275 16.53 24.70 25.29
CA GLY A 275 16.90 24.40 26.68
C GLY A 275 15.76 23.88 27.55
N GLN A 276 14.58 23.63 26.98
CA GLN A 276 13.45 23.05 27.71
C GLN A 276 13.41 21.52 27.62
N GLY A 277 14.19 20.90 26.71
CA GLY A 277 14.21 19.45 26.54
C GLY A 277 12.86 18.90 26.04
N VAL A 278 12.16 19.67 25.19
CA VAL A 278 10.86 19.29 24.61
C VAL A 278 10.89 19.15 23.09
N ALA A 279 11.97 19.54 22.41
CA ALA A 279 12.09 19.38 20.96
C ALA A 279 12.27 17.90 20.58
N ASP A 280 11.64 17.47 19.50
CA ASP A 280 11.76 16.08 19.04
C ASP A 280 13.13 15.81 18.39
N PRO A 281 13.88 14.78 18.85
CA PRO A 281 15.20 14.49 18.32
C PRO A 281 15.18 13.62 17.04
N LEU A 282 14.03 13.12 16.58
CA LEU A 282 13.96 12.17 15.47
C LEU A 282 14.48 12.80 14.17
N GLY A 283 14.29 14.10 13.96
CA GLY A 283 14.86 14.83 12.83
C GLY A 283 16.39 14.74 12.75
N GLY A 284 17.06 14.85 13.90
CA GLY A 284 18.51 14.70 13.98
C GLY A 284 18.96 13.28 13.65
N PHE A 285 18.22 12.26 14.10
CA PHE A 285 18.50 10.87 13.75
C PHE A 285 18.21 10.58 12.27
N LEU A 286 17.19 11.19 11.68
CA LEU A 286 16.91 11.10 10.25
C LEU A 286 18.03 11.73 9.43
N ALA A 287 18.56 12.88 9.84
CA ALA A 287 19.72 13.52 9.22
C ALA A 287 20.97 12.62 9.31
N LEU A 288 21.22 12.00 10.48
CA LEU A 288 22.30 11.02 10.65
C LEU A 288 22.10 9.77 9.78
N ALA A 289 20.87 9.26 9.67
CA ALA A 289 20.56 8.12 8.80
C ALA A 289 20.84 8.47 7.32
N ALA A 290 20.43 9.66 6.88
CA ALA A 290 20.72 10.17 5.54
C ALA A 290 22.23 10.30 5.30
N LEU A 291 22.98 10.82 6.27
CA LEU A 291 24.44 10.92 6.24
C LEU A 291 25.08 9.54 6.03
N LEU A 292 24.74 8.57 6.88
CA LEU A 292 25.33 7.24 6.82
C LEU A 292 24.94 6.50 5.52
N ARG A 293 23.72 6.73 4.98
CA ARG A 293 23.24 6.17 3.71
C ARG A 293 23.92 6.76 2.48
N HIS A 294 24.37 8.00 2.57
CA HIS A 294 25.05 8.70 1.48
C HIS A 294 26.31 7.95 1.04
N PHE A 295 27.05 7.40 2.00
CA PHE A 295 28.28 6.67 1.72
C PHE A 295 28.04 5.15 1.66
N PRO A 296 28.52 4.45 0.60
CA PRO A 296 28.37 2.99 0.51
C PRO A 296 28.92 2.22 1.72
N ALA A 297 30.04 2.67 2.31
CA ALA A 297 30.70 2.00 3.43
C ALA A 297 29.88 1.99 4.72
N THR A 298 28.99 2.96 4.90
CA THR A 298 28.18 3.11 6.12
C THR A 298 26.69 2.89 5.89
N ARG A 299 26.29 2.53 4.65
CA ARG A 299 24.88 2.47 4.27
C ARG A 299 24.05 1.56 5.17
N GLY A 300 24.56 0.37 5.48
CA GLY A 300 23.88 -0.58 6.37
C GLY A 300 23.71 -0.05 7.80
N LEU A 301 24.61 0.80 8.28
CA LEU A 301 24.44 1.49 9.57
C LEU A 301 23.33 2.53 9.47
N GLY A 302 23.28 3.31 8.38
CA GLY A 302 22.19 4.24 8.14
C GLY A 302 20.81 3.57 8.07
N ASP A 303 20.73 2.37 7.47
CA ASP A 303 19.50 1.58 7.45
C ASP A 303 19.07 1.12 8.86
N ARG A 304 20.03 0.76 9.72
CA ARG A 304 19.76 0.44 11.12
C ARG A 304 19.29 1.65 11.93
N VAL A 305 19.93 2.81 11.74
CA VAL A 305 19.48 4.07 12.39
C VAL A 305 18.05 4.37 11.95
N ARG A 306 17.78 4.23 10.65
CA ARG A 306 16.43 4.46 10.13
C ARG A 306 15.39 3.52 10.74
N ALA A 307 15.68 2.23 10.80
CA ALA A 307 14.78 1.24 11.39
C ALA A 307 14.49 1.54 12.88
N ALA A 308 15.49 2.03 13.62
CA ALA A 308 15.32 2.45 15.01
C ALA A 308 14.41 3.68 15.14
N VAL A 309 14.60 4.69 14.29
CA VAL A 309 13.71 5.86 14.22
C VAL A 309 12.28 5.45 13.90
N ASP A 310 12.08 4.58 12.90
CA ASP A 310 10.77 4.08 12.51
C ASP A 310 10.07 3.31 13.63
N ALA A 311 10.84 2.55 14.43
CA ALA A 311 10.30 1.87 15.59
C ALA A 311 9.78 2.87 16.63
N VAL A 312 10.60 3.84 17.03
CA VAL A 312 10.23 4.86 18.03
C VAL A 312 9.09 5.75 17.53
N LEU A 313 9.09 6.14 16.25
CA LEU A 313 8.00 6.91 15.66
C LEU A 313 6.64 6.20 15.80
N ARG A 314 6.63 4.87 15.71
CA ARG A 314 5.41 4.04 15.82
C ARG A 314 5.03 3.67 17.25
N SER A 315 6.00 3.42 18.13
CA SER A 315 5.73 2.87 19.47
C SER A 315 5.94 3.87 20.62
N GLY A 316 6.50 5.04 20.32
CA GLY A 316 6.94 6.00 21.32
C GLY A 316 8.21 5.53 22.04
N PRO A 317 8.63 6.26 23.08
CA PRO A 317 8.01 7.49 23.60
C PRO A 317 8.02 8.66 22.59
N TRP A 318 7.12 9.63 22.77
CA TRP A 318 6.95 10.77 21.84
C TRP A 318 6.99 12.10 22.57
N THR A 319 7.56 13.12 21.94
CA THR A 319 7.49 14.53 22.38
C THR A 319 6.08 15.12 22.20
N TYR A 320 5.87 16.35 22.69
CA TYR A 320 4.57 17.03 22.73
C TYR A 320 3.84 17.17 21.39
N ASP A 321 4.57 17.23 20.28
CA ASP A 321 4.06 17.37 18.92
C ASP A 321 3.64 16.03 18.32
N LEU A 322 4.27 14.93 18.73
CA LEU A 322 3.95 13.60 18.24
C LEU A 322 3.03 12.81 19.18
N ALA A 323 3.05 13.07 20.49
CA ALA A 323 2.25 12.31 21.46
C ALA A 323 0.76 12.28 21.07
N PRO A 324 0.13 11.09 20.90
CA PRO A 324 -1.29 10.97 20.67
C PRO A 324 -2.11 11.60 21.81
N GLU A 325 -3.33 12.04 21.51
CA GLU A 325 -4.21 12.61 22.53
C GLU A 325 -4.38 11.65 23.72
N GLY A 326 -4.25 12.19 24.94
CA GLY A 326 -4.29 11.40 26.18
C GLY A 326 -2.99 10.69 26.54
N THR A 327 -1.93 10.79 25.73
CA THR A 327 -0.60 10.25 26.05
C THR A 327 0.31 11.35 26.61
N PRO A 328 0.90 11.19 27.81
CA PRO A 328 1.86 12.15 28.34
C PRO A 328 3.09 12.27 27.43
N PRO A 329 3.52 13.50 27.06
CA PRO A 329 4.70 13.68 26.24
C PRO A 329 5.98 13.37 27.02
N ALA A 330 6.96 12.81 26.33
CA ALA A 330 8.28 12.52 26.84
C ALA A 330 9.26 13.67 26.55
N PRO A 331 10.29 13.83 27.40
CA PRO A 331 11.37 14.79 27.12
C PRO A 331 12.25 14.31 25.96
N THR A 332 12.93 15.25 25.30
CA THR A 332 13.86 15.02 24.18
C THR A 332 14.83 13.88 24.45
N ALA A 333 15.47 13.88 25.63
CA ALA A 333 16.45 12.87 26.02
C ALA A 333 15.85 11.45 26.07
N ALA A 334 14.61 11.29 26.55
CA ALA A 334 13.97 9.99 26.63
C ALA A 334 13.62 9.42 25.24
N VAL A 335 13.22 10.29 24.29
CA VAL A 335 13.00 9.87 22.89
C VAL A 335 14.33 9.49 22.24
N ALA A 336 15.39 10.26 22.48
CA ALA A 336 16.73 9.93 21.98
C ALA A 336 17.24 8.59 22.54
N ASP A 337 17.12 8.36 23.85
CA ASP A 337 17.51 7.09 24.49
C ASP A 337 16.74 5.90 23.93
N ALA A 338 15.45 6.07 23.62
CA ALA A 338 14.65 5.03 22.99
C ALA A 338 15.16 4.67 21.58
N VAL A 339 15.57 5.66 20.77
CA VAL A 339 16.16 5.39 19.45
C VAL A 339 17.49 4.66 19.58
N LEU A 340 18.33 5.06 20.53
CA LEU A 340 19.62 4.40 20.79
C LEU A 340 19.39 2.94 21.23
N ALA A 341 18.43 2.69 22.12
CA ALA A 341 18.07 1.34 22.56
C ALA A 341 17.50 0.49 21.41
N ALA A 342 16.64 1.05 20.55
CA ALA A 342 16.10 0.36 19.39
C ALA A 342 17.19 0.01 18.35
N PHE A 343 18.19 0.87 18.19
CA PHE A 343 19.36 0.61 17.35
C PHE A 343 20.22 -0.56 17.87
N ASP A 344 20.38 -0.64 19.19
CA ASP A 344 21.16 -1.69 19.86
C ASP A 344 20.42 -3.05 19.83
N ALA A 345 19.08 -3.03 19.95
CA ALA A 345 18.25 -4.22 19.90
C ALA A 345 18.13 -4.86 18.49
N GLY A 346 18.62 -4.19 17.44
CA GLY A 346 18.55 -4.70 16.07
C GLY A 346 17.12 -4.74 15.54
N ALA A 347 16.33 -3.70 15.80
CA ALA A 347 14.94 -3.62 15.37
C ALA A 347 14.78 -3.98 13.88
N PRO A 348 13.85 -4.90 13.53
CA PRO A 348 13.66 -5.30 12.15
C PRO A 348 13.23 -4.10 11.31
N ALA A 349 13.76 -4.01 10.08
CA ALA A 349 13.35 -3.00 9.11
C ALA A 349 11.82 -3.01 8.96
N ALA A 350 11.22 -1.84 8.78
CA ALA A 350 9.78 -1.72 8.56
C ALA A 350 9.36 -2.65 7.39
N PRO A 351 8.22 -3.34 7.50
CA PRO A 351 7.69 -4.06 6.34
C PRO A 351 7.50 -3.06 5.21
N ALA A 352 7.99 -3.40 4.01
CA ALA A 352 7.80 -2.58 2.82
C ALA A 352 6.32 -2.20 2.69
N PRO A 353 5.99 -0.97 2.24
CA PRO A 353 4.61 -0.59 2.01
C PRO A 353 3.93 -1.66 1.14
N PRO A 354 2.63 -1.93 1.33
CA PRO A 354 1.91 -2.82 0.46
C PRO A 354 2.11 -2.28 -0.95
N VAL A 355 2.86 -3.03 -1.76
CA VAL A 355 3.22 -2.54 -3.09
C VAL A 355 1.92 -2.22 -3.79
N ALA A 356 1.82 -0.97 -4.20
CA ALA A 356 0.84 -0.54 -5.17
C ALA A 356 0.91 -1.57 -6.29
N VAL A 357 -0.11 -2.43 -6.38
CA VAL A 357 -0.25 -3.31 -7.53
C VAL A 357 -0.30 -2.35 -8.70
N ALA A 358 0.79 -2.30 -9.48
CA ALA A 358 0.88 -1.44 -10.63
C ALA A 358 -0.42 -1.63 -11.44
N GLU A 359 -1.05 -0.52 -11.81
CA GLU A 359 -2.20 -0.53 -12.72
C GLU A 359 -1.82 -1.44 -13.91
N PRO A 360 -2.53 -2.56 -14.13
CA PRO A 360 -2.09 -3.51 -15.14
C PRO A 360 -2.13 -2.87 -16.53
N ASP A 361 -1.04 -2.98 -17.28
CA ASP A 361 -0.88 -2.38 -18.61
C ASP A 361 -1.92 -2.87 -19.64
N VAL A 362 -2.64 -3.95 -19.34
CA VAL A 362 -3.61 -4.57 -20.24
C VAL A 362 -5.01 -4.52 -19.63
N ARG A 363 -5.92 -3.85 -20.34
CA ARG A 363 -7.36 -3.85 -20.04
C ARG A 363 -8.13 -4.44 -21.21
N VAL A 364 -9.01 -5.40 -20.90
CA VAL A 364 -9.84 -6.10 -21.89
C VAL A 364 -11.31 -5.76 -21.63
N PRO A 365 -12.08 -5.31 -22.63
CA PRO A 365 -13.52 -5.10 -22.48
C PRO A 365 -14.21 -6.37 -21.94
N ALA A 366 -15.12 -6.19 -20.98
CA ALA A 366 -15.73 -7.31 -20.25
C ALA A 366 -16.56 -8.23 -21.16
N ASP A 367 -17.21 -7.66 -22.18
CA ASP A 367 -17.97 -8.37 -23.21
C ASP A 367 -17.06 -9.20 -24.13
N VAL A 368 -15.91 -8.65 -24.53
CA VAL A 368 -14.87 -9.38 -25.29
C VAL A 368 -14.35 -10.55 -24.46
N LEU A 369 -14.04 -10.31 -23.19
CA LEU A 369 -13.52 -11.34 -22.28
C LEU A 369 -14.54 -12.46 -22.04
N ALA A 370 -15.82 -12.11 -21.85
CA ALA A 370 -16.90 -13.08 -21.68
C ALA A 370 -17.12 -13.91 -22.97
N GLY A 371 -17.21 -13.26 -24.13
CA GLY A 371 -17.38 -13.93 -25.42
C GLY A 371 -16.22 -14.87 -25.75
N TRP A 372 -14.98 -14.44 -25.47
CA TRP A 372 -13.80 -15.26 -25.62
C TRP A 372 -13.80 -16.44 -24.65
N THR A 373 -14.15 -16.24 -23.38
CA THR A 373 -14.26 -17.31 -22.37
C THR A 373 -15.24 -18.40 -22.82
N THR A 374 -16.42 -18.01 -23.34
CA THR A 374 -17.37 -18.98 -23.91
C THR A 374 -16.75 -19.74 -25.09
N ALA A 375 -16.08 -19.04 -26.01
CA ALA A 375 -15.46 -19.67 -27.17
C ALA A 375 -14.34 -20.67 -26.80
N VAL A 376 -13.52 -20.35 -25.79
CA VAL A 376 -12.45 -21.22 -25.28
C VAL A 376 -13.03 -22.48 -24.66
N LEU A 377 -14.01 -22.34 -23.75
CA LEU A 377 -14.61 -23.50 -23.09
C LEU A 377 -15.35 -24.41 -24.09
N THR A 378 -16.05 -23.84 -25.06
CA THR A 378 -16.67 -24.62 -26.14
C THR A 378 -15.65 -25.32 -27.03
N ALA A 379 -14.51 -24.68 -27.32
CA ALA A 379 -13.44 -25.30 -28.11
C ALA A 379 -12.83 -26.53 -27.44
N VAL A 380 -12.85 -26.60 -26.11
CA VAL A 380 -12.37 -27.77 -25.34
C VAL A 380 -13.50 -28.74 -24.95
N GLY A 381 -14.66 -28.65 -25.62
CA GLY A 381 -15.73 -29.63 -25.57
C GLY A 381 -16.88 -29.30 -24.63
N ALA A 382 -16.83 -28.20 -23.86
CA ALA A 382 -17.95 -27.82 -23.00
C ALA A 382 -19.17 -27.38 -23.83
N ARG A 383 -20.37 -27.79 -23.42
CA ARG A 383 -21.63 -27.30 -24.03
C ARG A 383 -21.66 -25.77 -24.07
N ARG A 384 -22.15 -25.20 -25.16
CA ARG A 384 -22.18 -23.73 -25.35
C ARG A 384 -22.93 -23.01 -24.24
N GLN A 385 -24.06 -23.57 -23.77
CA GLN A 385 -24.82 -23.00 -22.66
C GLN A 385 -23.98 -23.00 -21.36
N HIS A 386 -23.35 -24.13 -21.02
CA HIS A 386 -22.48 -24.26 -19.85
C HIS A 386 -21.29 -23.30 -19.90
N ALA A 387 -20.68 -23.16 -21.07
CA ALA A 387 -19.61 -22.20 -21.32
C ALA A 387 -20.08 -20.74 -21.17
N GLY A 388 -21.34 -20.45 -21.53
CA GLY A 388 -21.98 -19.16 -21.30
C GLY A 388 -22.18 -18.86 -19.82
N ASP A 389 -22.70 -19.82 -19.05
CA ASP A 389 -22.90 -19.68 -17.60
C ASP A 389 -21.58 -19.48 -16.86
N ALA A 390 -20.54 -20.23 -17.24
CA ALA A 390 -19.19 -20.03 -16.71
C ALA A 390 -18.66 -18.63 -17.04
N ALA A 391 -18.72 -18.20 -18.30
CA ALA A 391 -18.27 -16.85 -18.69
C ALA A 391 -19.01 -15.73 -17.92
N ARG A 392 -20.30 -15.90 -17.67
CA ARG A 392 -21.12 -14.95 -16.90
C ARG A 392 -20.67 -14.83 -15.45
N VAL A 393 -20.42 -15.95 -14.78
CA VAL A 393 -19.99 -15.96 -13.38
C VAL A 393 -18.55 -15.45 -13.22
N LEU A 394 -17.65 -15.84 -14.13
CA LEU A 394 -16.27 -15.33 -14.13
C LEU A 394 -16.26 -13.81 -14.43
N GLY A 395 -17.07 -13.37 -15.40
CA GLY A 395 -17.22 -11.96 -15.73
C GLY A 395 -17.79 -11.12 -14.57
N TYR A 396 -18.73 -11.68 -13.77
CA TYR A 396 -19.17 -11.03 -12.53
C TYR A 396 -17.99 -10.81 -11.57
N ALA A 397 -17.16 -11.84 -11.36
CA ALA A 397 -16.02 -11.75 -10.44
C ALA A 397 -14.99 -10.72 -10.93
N ASP A 398 -14.65 -10.74 -12.22
CA ASP A 398 -13.75 -9.77 -12.86
C ASP A 398 -14.28 -8.34 -12.75
N LEU A 399 -15.56 -8.11 -13.06
CA LEU A 399 -16.16 -6.78 -12.94
C LEU A 399 -16.24 -6.33 -11.47
N SER A 400 -16.39 -7.25 -10.53
CA SER A 400 -16.53 -6.94 -9.10
C SER A 400 -15.19 -6.73 -8.37
N GLY A 401 -14.06 -6.81 -9.07
CA GLY A 401 -12.73 -6.75 -8.47
C GLY A 401 -12.44 -7.93 -7.54
N ILE A 402 -12.87 -9.12 -7.95
CA ILE A 402 -12.63 -10.42 -7.31
C ILE A 402 -11.80 -11.28 -8.29
N ASP A 403 -10.66 -10.73 -8.70
CA ASP A 403 -9.83 -11.26 -9.79
C ASP A 403 -9.38 -12.72 -9.57
N SER A 404 -9.28 -13.14 -8.31
CA SER A 404 -8.93 -14.52 -7.92
C SER A 404 -9.96 -15.58 -8.34
N HIS A 405 -11.19 -15.18 -8.68
CA HIS A 405 -12.29 -16.06 -9.10
C HIS A 405 -12.88 -15.67 -10.46
N GLY A 406 -12.23 -14.76 -11.20
CA GLY A 406 -12.61 -14.36 -12.55
C GLY A 406 -11.87 -15.17 -13.62
N VAL A 407 -11.62 -14.55 -14.79
CA VAL A 407 -11.02 -15.21 -15.96
C VAL A 407 -9.64 -15.84 -15.67
N ALA A 408 -8.94 -15.37 -14.63
CA ALA A 408 -7.67 -15.94 -14.19
C ALA A 408 -7.76 -17.45 -13.86
N ARG A 409 -8.96 -17.97 -13.56
CA ARG A 409 -9.21 -19.40 -13.32
C ARG A 409 -9.48 -20.20 -14.60
N LEU A 410 -9.69 -19.56 -15.74
CA LEU A 410 -10.00 -20.22 -17.01
C LEU A 410 -8.99 -21.33 -17.40
N PRO A 411 -7.66 -21.13 -17.29
CA PRO A 411 -6.71 -22.21 -17.58
C PRO A 411 -6.91 -23.46 -16.71
N ALA A 412 -7.35 -23.31 -15.46
CA ALA A 412 -7.60 -24.45 -14.58
C ALA A 412 -8.85 -25.23 -14.99
N TYR A 413 -9.92 -24.55 -15.38
CA TYR A 413 -11.12 -25.21 -15.91
C TYR A 413 -10.84 -25.96 -17.22
N VAL A 414 -10.09 -25.34 -18.14
CA VAL A 414 -9.69 -25.99 -19.39
C VAL A 414 -8.90 -27.27 -19.13
N ARG A 415 -7.91 -27.22 -18.24
CA ARG A 415 -7.17 -28.43 -17.84
C ARG A 415 -8.07 -29.49 -17.21
N GLY A 416 -9.01 -29.10 -16.36
CA GLY A 416 -9.96 -30.03 -15.74
C GLY A 416 -10.85 -30.75 -16.76
N LEU A 417 -11.35 -30.02 -17.76
CA LEU A 417 -12.14 -30.57 -18.87
C LEU A 417 -11.30 -31.52 -19.75
N GLN A 418 -10.10 -31.09 -20.15
CA GLN A 418 -9.20 -31.90 -20.98
C GLN A 418 -8.71 -33.16 -20.28
N ALA A 419 -8.52 -33.11 -18.96
CA ALA A 419 -8.12 -34.27 -18.15
C ALA A 419 -9.30 -35.19 -17.80
N GLY A 420 -10.54 -34.84 -18.16
CA GLY A 420 -11.74 -35.60 -17.80
C GLY A 420 -12.11 -35.54 -16.31
N ALA A 421 -11.46 -34.68 -15.52
CA ALA A 421 -11.82 -34.44 -14.12
C ALA A 421 -13.11 -33.62 -13.99
N ILE A 422 -13.46 -32.85 -15.03
CA ILE A 422 -14.72 -32.15 -15.18
C ILE A 422 -15.38 -32.69 -16.47
N ALA A 423 -16.65 -33.08 -16.38
CA ALA A 423 -17.41 -33.54 -17.53
C ALA A 423 -17.63 -32.40 -18.54
N THR A 424 -17.40 -32.70 -19.82
CA THR A 424 -17.56 -31.76 -20.94
C THR A 424 -19.01 -31.66 -21.42
N ASP A 425 -19.79 -32.74 -21.24
CA ASP A 425 -21.15 -32.90 -21.75
C ASP A 425 -22.07 -33.55 -20.71
N GLY A 426 -23.38 -33.43 -20.89
CA GLY A 426 -24.42 -33.86 -19.94
C GLY A 426 -25.32 -32.70 -19.47
N GLU A 427 -26.33 -33.02 -18.65
CA GLU A 427 -27.21 -32.05 -17.98
C GLU A 427 -27.28 -32.37 -16.48
N PRO A 428 -27.27 -31.36 -15.59
CA PRO A 428 -27.56 -31.59 -14.19
C PRO A 428 -29.02 -32.07 -14.00
N THR A 429 -29.27 -32.92 -13.00
CA THR A 429 -30.61 -33.45 -12.73
C THR A 429 -31.19 -32.89 -11.44
N VAL A 430 -32.46 -32.49 -11.45
CA VAL A 430 -33.15 -31.95 -10.27
C VAL A 430 -34.04 -33.04 -9.64
N HIS A 431 -33.93 -33.20 -8.32
CA HIS A 431 -34.73 -34.11 -7.53
C HIS A 431 -35.47 -33.37 -6.41
N GLY A 432 -36.67 -33.87 -6.07
CA GLY A 432 -37.48 -33.36 -4.96
C GLY A 432 -38.62 -32.42 -5.38
N GLU A 433 -39.56 -32.19 -4.47
CA GLU A 433 -40.78 -31.40 -4.67
C GLU A 433 -40.94 -30.33 -3.57
N GLY A 434 -41.88 -29.39 -3.76
CA GLY A 434 -42.14 -28.33 -2.79
C GLY A 434 -41.01 -27.31 -2.65
N ALA A 435 -40.72 -26.89 -1.43
CA ALA A 435 -39.73 -25.84 -1.15
C ALA A 435 -38.26 -26.31 -1.23
N VAL A 436 -37.99 -27.63 -1.27
CA VAL A 436 -36.64 -28.19 -1.15
C VAL A 436 -36.28 -29.05 -2.36
N ALA A 437 -35.05 -28.95 -2.86
CA ALA A 437 -34.54 -29.78 -3.95
C ALA A 437 -33.08 -30.23 -3.72
N LEU A 438 -32.70 -31.28 -4.45
CA LEU A 438 -31.32 -31.70 -4.63
C LEU A 438 -30.99 -31.69 -6.13
N VAL A 439 -29.91 -31.03 -6.51
CA VAL A 439 -29.35 -31.05 -7.86
C VAL A 439 -28.14 -31.98 -7.89
N ASP A 440 -28.16 -32.94 -8.82
CA ASP A 440 -27.02 -33.77 -9.16
C ASP A 440 -26.24 -33.15 -10.32
N GLY A 441 -24.98 -32.80 -10.08
CA GLY A 441 -24.12 -32.08 -11.02
C GLY A 441 -23.46 -32.97 -12.07
N HIS A 442 -23.44 -34.30 -11.87
CA HIS A 442 -22.84 -35.28 -12.79
C HIS A 442 -21.41 -34.92 -13.23
N GLY A 443 -20.67 -34.34 -12.30
CA GLY A 443 -19.31 -33.87 -12.45
C GLY A 443 -19.06 -32.75 -13.46
N LEU A 444 -20.10 -31.99 -13.82
CA LEU A 444 -20.02 -30.85 -14.73
C LEU A 444 -19.28 -29.65 -14.10
N LEU A 445 -19.04 -28.62 -14.91
CA LEU A 445 -18.60 -27.31 -14.44
C LEU A 445 -19.58 -26.81 -13.36
N GLY A 446 -19.06 -26.29 -12.24
CA GLY A 446 -19.91 -25.84 -11.14
C GLY A 446 -20.82 -24.68 -11.52
N HIS A 447 -20.36 -23.80 -12.43
CA HIS A 447 -21.10 -22.62 -12.86
C HIS A 447 -22.50 -22.91 -13.43
N PRO A 448 -22.67 -23.78 -14.46
CA PRO A 448 -23.99 -24.16 -14.94
C PRO A 448 -24.82 -24.94 -13.90
N VAL A 449 -24.18 -25.83 -13.12
CA VAL A 449 -24.90 -26.61 -12.09
C VAL A 449 -25.51 -25.68 -11.03
N THR A 450 -24.73 -24.71 -10.54
CA THR A 450 -25.21 -23.73 -9.55
C THR A 450 -26.17 -22.72 -10.19
N THR A 451 -26.02 -22.38 -11.47
CA THR A 451 -26.99 -21.56 -12.20
C THR A 451 -28.36 -22.24 -12.27
N LEU A 452 -28.40 -23.54 -12.57
CA LEU A 452 -29.63 -24.33 -12.53
C LEU A 452 -30.21 -24.38 -11.11
N ALA A 453 -29.37 -24.63 -10.10
CA ALA A 453 -29.79 -24.67 -8.70
C ALA A 453 -30.41 -23.34 -8.24
N LEU A 454 -29.84 -22.21 -8.68
CA LEU A 454 -30.41 -20.89 -8.43
C LEU A 454 -31.76 -20.70 -9.11
N ALA A 455 -31.88 -21.05 -10.39
CA ALA A 455 -33.16 -20.96 -11.11
C ALA A 455 -34.25 -21.77 -10.41
N GLU A 456 -33.90 -22.97 -9.92
CA GLU A 456 -34.80 -23.83 -9.18
C GLU A 456 -35.16 -23.26 -7.80
N ALA A 457 -34.18 -22.69 -7.08
CA ALA A 457 -34.43 -22.01 -5.81
C ALA A 457 -35.35 -20.80 -5.99
N VAL A 458 -35.17 -20.00 -7.04
CA VAL A 458 -36.05 -18.87 -7.39
C VAL A 458 -37.48 -19.36 -7.68
N ARG A 459 -37.62 -20.40 -8.51
CA ARG A 459 -38.92 -20.99 -8.85
C ARG A 459 -39.67 -21.44 -7.59
N ARG A 460 -38.97 -22.13 -6.69
CA ARG A 460 -39.53 -22.64 -5.42
C ARG A 460 -39.82 -21.53 -4.42
N ALA A 461 -38.97 -20.52 -4.32
CA ALA A 461 -39.20 -19.35 -3.47
C ALA A 461 -40.47 -18.60 -3.87
N ARG A 462 -40.70 -18.41 -5.18
CA ARG A 462 -41.95 -17.79 -5.66
C ARG A 462 -43.17 -18.63 -5.34
N ALA A 463 -43.07 -19.96 -5.45
CA ALA A 463 -44.19 -20.86 -5.17
C ALA A 463 -44.48 -21.01 -3.66
N HIS A 464 -43.45 -21.18 -2.84
CA HIS A 464 -43.54 -21.64 -1.45
C HIS A 464 -43.01 -20.64 -0.42
N GLY A 465 -42.53 -19.48 -0.85
CA GLY A 465 -41.87 -18.47 -0.02
C GLY A 465 -40.38 -18.69 0.17
N VAL A 466 -39.91 -19.93 0.18
CA VAL A 466 -38.49 -20.29 0.22
C VAL A 466 -38.19 -21.40 -0.78
N GLY A 467 -37.04 -21.31 -1.42
CA GLY A 467 -36.44 -22.38 -2.20
C GLY A 467 -35.10 -22.75 -1.60
N TRP A 468 -34.96 -23.99 -1.15
CA TRP A 468 -33.73 -24.54 -0.59
C TRP A 468 -33.20 -25.63 -1.51
N VAL A 469 -32.03 -25.41 -2.12
CA VAL A 469 -31.50 -26.31 -3.14
C VAL A 469 -30.06 -26.70 -2.80
N ASN A 470 -29.87 -27.96 -2.42
CA ASN A 470 -28.55 -28.55 -2.28
C ASN A 470 -28.02 -29.02 -3.64
N VAL A 471 -26.70 -29.00 -3.80
CA VAL A 471 -26.01 -29.50 -5.00
C VAL A 471 -24.96 -30.52 -4.57
N ARG A 472 -24.85 -31.62 -5.32
CA ARG A 472 -23.78 -32.62 -5.17
C ARG A 472 -23.11 -32.91 -6.51
N ASP A 473 -21.98 -33.59 -6.44
CA ASP A 473 -21.22 -34.05 -7.60
C ASP A 473 -20.96 -32.92 -8.61
N SER A 474 -20.54 -31.76 -8.08
CA SER A 474 -20.24 -30.57 -8.86
C SER A 474 -18.72 -30.30 -8.85
N SER A 475 -18.32 -29.20 -9.49
CA SER A 475 -16.96 -28.67 -9.41
C SER A 475 -16.97 -27.22 -8.92
N HIS A 476 -15.82 -26.54 -8.97
CA HIS A 476 -15.72 -25.15 -8.53
C HIS A 476 -16.66 -24.24 -9.34
N HIS A 477 -17.49 -23.46 -8.64
CA HIS A 477 -18.55 -22.63 -9.25
C HIS A 477 -18.21 -21.14 -9.35
N GLY A 478 -16.94 -20.74 -9.16
CA GLY A 478 -16.56 -19.32 -9.15
C GLY A 478 -16.97 -18.60 -7.87
N ALA A 479 -17.18 -17.28 -7.95
CA ALA A 479 -17.58 -16.47 -6.80
C ALA A 479 -19.05 -16.71 -6.41
N SER A 480 -19.31 -17.16 -5.16
CA SER A 480 -20.66 -17.36 -4.63
C SER A 480 -21.53 -16.11 -4.72
N GLY A 481 -20.92 -14.93 -4.61
CA GLY A 481 -21.56 -13.63 -4.74
C GLY A 481 -22.34 -13.44 -6.06
N ALA A 482 -21.93 -14.10 -7.16
CA ALA A 482 -22.59 -13.96 -8.46
C ALA A 482 -24.06 -14.44 -8.42
N TYR A 483 -24.31 -15.56 -7.74
CA TYR A 483 -25.63 -16.19 -7.66
C TYR A 483 -26.58 -15.39 -6.77
N VAL A 484 -26.09 -14.91 -5.63
CA VAL A 484 -26.91 -14.12 -4.71
C VAL A 484 -27.13 -12.70 -5.21
N PHE A 485 -26.19 -12.14 -5.99
CA PHE A 485 -26.39 -10.88 -6.72
C PHE A 485 -27.51 -11.01 -7.74
N GLU A 486 -27.55 -12.12 -8.49
CA GLU A 486 -28.62 -12.40 -9.45
C GLU A 486 -29.98 -12.58 -8.77
N ALA A 487 -30.05 -13.33 -7.66
CA ALA A 487 -31.28 -13.47 -6.87
C ALA A 487 -31.80 -12.10 -6.39
N ALA A 488 -30.91 -11.28 -5.85
CA ALA A 488 -31.26 -9.94 -5.37
C ALA A 488 -31.64 -8.97 -6.49
N GLY A 489 -31.04 -9.10 -7.67
CA GLY A 489 -31.46 -8.37 -8.87
C GLY A 489 -32.91 -8.68 -9.29
N GLN A 490 -33.44 -9.84 -8.91
CA GLN A 490 -34.84 -10.22 -9.11
C GLN A 490 -35.76 -9.82 -7.95
N GLY A 491 -35.26 -9.05 -6.98
CA GLY A 491 -36.02 -8.63 -5.80
C GLY A 491 -36.16 -9.69 -4.71
N LEU A 492 -35.38 -10.77 -4.76
CA LEU A 492 -35.40 -11.88 -3.80
C LEU A 492 -34.18 -11.84 -2.87
N VAL A 493 -34.24 -12.47 -1.70
CA VAL A 493 -33.06 -12.62 -0.83
C VAL A 493 -32.37 -13.95 -1.14
N GLY A 494 -31.08 -13.93 -1.42
CA GLY A 494 -30.31 -15.12 -1.79
C GLY A 494 -29.21 -15.45 -0.78
N LEU A 495 -29.00 -16.73 -0.48
CA LEU A 495 -27.85 -17.26 0.23
C LEU A 495 -27.20 -18.35 -0.61
N ALA A 496 -25.87 -18.32 -0.74
CA ALA A 496 -25.12 -19.35 -1.44
C ALA A 496 -23.91 -19.78 -0.61
N ALA A 497 -23.62 -21.07 -0.59
CA ALA A 497 -22.47 -21.63 0.10
C ALA A 497 -21.87 -22.80 -0.67
N THR A 498 -20.57 -23.05 -0.49
CA THR A 498 -19.89 -24.22 -1.06
C THR A 498 -18.83 -24.74 -0.12
N ASN A 499 -18.66 -26.06 -0.03
CA ASN A 499 -17.43 -26.61 0.53
C ASN A 499 -16.31 -26.60 -0.52
N THR A 500 -15.07 -26.81 -0.08
CA THR A 500 -13.88 -26.86 -0.94
C THR A 500 -12.87 -27.85 -0.37
N GLY A 501 -11.85 -28.25 -1.15
CA GLY A 501 -10.83 -29.18 -0.67
C GLY A 501 -10.03 -28.63 0.51
N ALA A 502 -9.53 -29.56 1.34
CA ALA A 502 -8.91 -29.26 2.62
C ALA A 502 -7.66 -28.36 2.51
N VAL A 503 -7.75 -27.14 3.04
CA VAL A 503 -6.63 -26.16 3.12
C VAL A 503 -6.57 -25.41 4.46
N VAL A 504 -7.62 -25.49 5.27
CA VAL A 504 -7.77 -24.79 6.55
C VAL A 504 -7.70 -25.79 7.70
N ALA A 505 -6.91 -25.48 8.72
CA ALA A 505 -6.87 -26.28 9.96
C ALA A 505 -8.07 -25.95 10.86
N PRO A 506 -8.71 -26.96 11.49
CA PRO A 506 -9.72 -26.72 12.51
C PRO A 506 -9.09 -26.03 13.74
N ALA A 507 -9.91 -25.38 14.56
CA ALA A 507 -9.42 -24.75 15.79
C ALA A 507 -8.71 -25.79 16.69
N GLY A 508 -7.46 -25.52 17.05
CA GLY A 508 -6.61 -26.44 17.83
C GLY A 508 -5.94 -27.56 17.01
N GLY A 509 -6.19 -27.62 15.71
CA GLY A 509 -5.49 -28.52 14.78
C GLY A 509 -4.32 -27.82 14.08
N VAL A 510 -3.38 -28.62 13.58
CA VAL A 510 -2.20 -28.14 12.82
C VAL A 510 -2.20 -28.60 11.37
N ARG A 511 -3.18 -29.42 10.97
CA ARG A 511 -3.28 -30.00 9.62
C ARG A 511 -4.55 -29.53 8.92
N PRO A 512 -4.50 -29.31 7.60
CA PRO A 512 -5.69 -28.99 6.82
C PRO A 512 -6.75 -30.08 6.95
N TYR A 513 -8.00 -29.67 7.15
CA TYR A 513 -9.15 -30.59 7.14
C TYR A 513 -10.35 -29.99 6.42
N LEU A 514 -10.64 -28.71 6.66
CA LEU A 514 -11.74 -28.01 6.02
C LEU A 514 -11.24 -27.19 4.84
N GLY A 515 -12.13 -26.88 3.92
CA GLY A 515 -11.88 -25.91 2.87
C GLY A 515 -11.98 -24.46 3.38
N THR A 516 -11.82 -23.49 2.47
CA THR A 516 -12.11 -22.08 2.76
C THR A 516 -13.60 -21.80 2.90
N ASN A 517 -14.44 -22.75 2.48
CA ASN A 517 -15.87 -22.88 2.76
C ASN A 517 -16.67 -21.57 2.75
N PRO A 518 -16.73 -20.86 1.61
CA PRO A 518 -17.34 -19.54 1.56
C PRO A 518 -18.87 -19.56 1.74
N LEU A 519 -19.38 -18.43 2.24
CA LEU A 519 -20.79 -18.13 2.40
C LEU A 519 -21.07 -16.73 1.82
N ALA A 520 -22.14 -16.62 1.03
CA ALA A 520 -22.60 -15.37 0.46
C ALA A 520 -24.08 -15.11 0.77
N LEU A 521 -24.42 -13.83 0.95
CA LEU A 521 -25.78 -13.31 1.15
C LEU A 521 -26.01 -12.12 0.22
N GLY A 522 -27.11 -12.16 -0.52
CA GLY A 522 -27.58 -11.09 -1.42
C GLY A 522 -28.93 -10.57 -0.96
N VAL A 523 -29.06 -9.25 -0.81
CA VAL A 523 -30.30 -8.60 -0.37
C VAL A 523 -30.61 -7.42 -1.30
N PRO A 524 -31.86 -7.29 -1.79
CA PRO A 524 -32.23 -6.16 -2.64
C PRO A 524 -32.27 -4.86 -1.83
N VAL A 525 -31.78 -3.77 -2.41
CA VAL A 525 -31.69 -2.45 -1.79
C VAL A 525 -32.38 -1.42 -2.68
N ALA A 526 -33.13 -0.50 -2.08
CA ALA A 526 -33.77 0.57 -2.85
C ALA A 526 -32.74 1.61 -3.32
N GLY A 527 -32.77 1.95 -4.61
CA GLY A 527 -31.99 3.07 -5.18
C GLY A 527 -30.51 2.79 -5.46
N GLU A 528 -30.00 1.59 -5.17
CA GLU A 528 -28.63 1.17 -5.46
C GLU A 528 -28.55 -0.32 -5.80
N GLU A 529 -27.36 -0.80 -6.21
CA GLU A 529 -27.14 -2.24 -6.41
C GLU A 529 -27.36 -3.05 -5.12
N PRO A 530 -27.72 -4.35 -5.23
CA PRO A 530 -27.90 -5.21 -4.06
C PRO A 530 -26.72 -5.20 -3.08
N LEU A 531 -27.06 -5.33 -1.79
CA LEU A 531 -26.06 -5.72 -0.79
C LEU A 531 -25.62 -7.14 -1.11
N VAL A 532 -24.31 -7.33 -1.28
CA VAL A 532 -23.69 -8.64 -1.41
C VAL A 532 -22.58 -8.78 -0.38
N PHE A 533 -22.81 -9.64 0.60
CA PHE A 533 -21.79 -10.16 1.48
C PHE A 533 -21.28 -11.47 0.90
N ASP A 534 -19.98 -11.60 0.65
CA ASP A 534 -19.36 -12.81 0.09
C ASP A 534 -17.99 -12.97 0.72
N MET A 535 -17.81 -14.02 1.53
CA MET A 535 -16.57 -14.25 2.27
C MET A 535 -16.21 -15.73 2.37
N ALA A 536 -14.91 -16.01 2.43
CA ALA A 536 -14.40 -17.27 2.97
C ALA A 536 -14.55 -17.29 4.50
N THR A 537 -14.65 -18.49 5.09
CA THR A 537 -14.65 -18.67 6.55
C THR A 537 -13.24 -18.77 7.14
N SER A 538 -12.21 -18.77 6.30
CA SER A 538 -10.80 -18.64 6.68
C SER A 538 -10.42 -17.19 6.98
N ALA A 539 -9.35 -16.97 7.75
CA ALA A 539 -8.81 -15.65 8.06
C ALA A 539 -8.42 -14.86 6.79
N VAL A 540 -8.08 -15.59 5.73
CA VAL A 540 -7.75 -15.04 4.43
C VAL A 540 -8.10 -16.02 3.31
N ALA A 541 -8.33 -15.51 2.10
CA ALA A 541 -8.46 -16.34 0.90
C ALA A 541 -7.11 -16.98 0.51
N ALA A 542 -7.14 -18.25 0.09
CA ALA A 542 -5.94 -18.99 -0.33
C ALA A 542 -5.15 -18.28 -1.46
N GLY A 543 -5.83 -17.62 -2.40
CA GLY A 543 -5.17 -16.87 -3.48
C GLY A 543 -4.24 -15.75 -2.99
N LYS A 544 -4.42 -15.21 -1.77
CA LYS A 544 -3.48 -14.22 -1.23
C LYS A 544 -2.12 -14.82 -0.87
N PHE A 545 -2.08 -16.11 -0.50
CA PHE A 545 -0.82 -16.84 -0.32
C PHE A 545 -0.12 -17.07 -1.66
N GLU A 546 -0.85 -17.46 -2.71
CA GLU A 546 -0.29 -17.62 -4.06
C GLU A 546 0.35 -16.31 -4.56
N ILE A 547 -0.30 -15.17 -4.32
CA ILE A 547 0.24 -13.84 -4.66
C ILE A 547 1.49 -13.54 -3.84
N ALA A 548 1.47 -13.79 -2.52
CA ALA A 548 2.61 -13.55 -1.64
C ALA A 548 3.83 -14.39 -2.05
N MET A 549 3.64 -15.67 -2.38
CA MET A 549 4.70 -16.54 -2.91
C MET A 549 5.27 -16.02 -4.23
N ARG A 550 4.39 -15.70 -5.20
CA ARG A 550 4.82 -15.21 -6.53
C ARG A 550 5.61 -13.91 -6.43
N THR A 551 5.26 -13.06 -5.47
CA THR A 551 5.89 -11.75 -5.26
C THR A 551 7.04 -11.79 -4.26
N GLY A 552 7.36 -12.95 -3.68
CA GLY A 552 8.43 -13.12 -2.69
C GLY A 552 8.20 -12.34 -1.40
N ARG A 553 6.93 -12.11 -1.01
CA ARG A 553 6.59 -11.29 0.16
C ARG A 553 6.08 -12.10 1.35
N PRO A 554 6.35 -11.66 2.58
CA PRO A 554 5.75 -12.26 3.76
C PRO A 554 4.24 -12.01 3.82
N VAL A 555 3.51 -12.91 4.49
CA VAL A 555 2.10 -12.75 4.85
C VAL A 555 1.94 -12.29 6.30
N PRO A 556 0.86 -11.60 6.68
CA PRO A 556 0.59 -11.25 8.06
C PRO A 556 0.45 -12.46 8.99
N LEU A 557 0.91 -12.32 10.24
CA LEU A 557 0.64 -13.30 11.28
C LEU A 557 -0.86 -13.49 11.50
N GLY A 558 -1.26 -14.74 11.75
CA GLY A 558 -2.66 -15.14 11.92
C GLY A 558 -3.37 -15.53 10.63
N TRP A 559 -2.71 -15.48 9.47
CA TRP A 559 -3.22 -16.05 8.21
C TRP A 559 -3.00 -17.55 8.09
N GLY A 560 -1.88 -18.07 8.60
CA GLY A 560 -1.54 -19.48 8.54
C GLY A 560 -0.51 -19.90 9.56
N VAL A 561 -0.30 -21.22 9.62
CA VAL A 561 0.68 -21.90 10.46
C VAL A 561 1.56 -22.82 9.62
N ASP A 562 2.77 -23.06 10.09
CA ASP A 562 3.68 -24.06 9.53
C ASP A 562 3.24 -25.50 9.85
N ALA A 563 4.06 -26.47 9.45
CA ALA A 563 3.79 -27.90 9.64
C ALA A 563 3.71 -28.33 11.12
N ASP A 564 4.30 -27.55 12.03
CA ASP A 564 4.30 -27.80 13.47
C ASP A 564 3.20 -27.00 14.18
N GLY A 565 2.40 -26.21 13.44
CA GLY A 565 1.34 -25.37 13.99
C GLY A 565 1.81 -24.02 14.53
N ARG A 566 3.04 -23.59 14.23
CA ARG A 566 3.52 -22.27 14.66
C ARG A 566 3.04 -21.18 13.69
N PRO A 567 2.55 -20.03 14.17
CA PRO A 567 2.22 -18.90 13.32
C PRO A 567 3.42 -18.49 12.46
N THR A 568 3.20 -18.29 11.16
CA THR A 568 4.28 -17.96 10.22
C THR A 568 3.91 -16.80 9.32
N THR A 569 4.92 -16.02 8.94
CA THR A 569 4.84 -15.01 7.89
C THR A 569 5.39 -15.50 6.56
N ASP A 570 5.99 -16.69 6.52
CA ASP A 570 6.47 -17.30 5.28
C ASP A 570 5.30 -18.02 4.58
N PRO A 571 4.84 -17.53 3.41
CA PRO A 571 3.77 -18.21 2.70
C PRO A 571 4.17 -19.62 2.23
N ALA A 572 5.46 -19.89 1.97
CA ALA A 572 5.95 -21.19 1.52
C ALA A 572 5.82 -22.28 2.60
N ALA A 573 5.93 -21.91 3.87
CA ALA A 573 5.73 -22.79 5.01
C ALA A 573 4.27 -23.28 5.14
N VAL A 574 3.31 -22.50 4.63
CA VAL A 574 1.87 -22.84 4.62
C VAL A 574 1.50 -23.59 3.33
N PHE A 575 1.87 -23.05 2.17
CA PHE A 575 1.67 -23.64 0.83
C PHE A 575 2.92 -23.43 -0.03
N PRO A 576 3.52 -24.46 -0.67
CA PRO A 576 3.16 -25.89 -0.67
C PRO A 576 3.69 -26.66 0.55
N GLY A 577 4.15 -25.97 1.59
CA GLY A 577 4.54 -26.58 2.86
C GLY A 577 3.45 -27.45 3.47
N ARG A 578 3.80 -28.25 4.49
CA ARG A 578 2.84 -29.12 5.20
C ARG A 578 2.01 -28.36 6.26
N GLY A 579 1.94 -27.03 6.17
CA GLY A 579 1.18 -26.16 7.05
C GLY A 579 -0.30 -26.03 6.67
N ALA A 580 -0.97 -25.02 7.20
CA ALA A 580 -2.40 -24.80 6.98
C ALA A 580 -2.83 -23.32 7.10
N LEU A 581 -3.89 -22.94 6.38
CA LEU A 581 -4.60 -21.70 6.64
C LEU A 581 -5.31 -21.77 8.00
N LEU A 582 -5.50 -20.62 8.63
CA LEU A 582 -6.29 -20.49 9.86
C LEU A 582 -7.74 -20.04 9.59
N PRO A 583 -8.71 -20.47 10.42
CA PRO A 583 -10.08 -19.95 10.36
C PRO A 583 -10.17 -18.45 10.68
N LEU A 584 -11.26 -17.79 10.30
CA LEU A 584 -11.56 -16.43 10.73
C LEU A 584 -11.52 -16.34 12.27
N GLY A 585 -10.80 -15.36 12.79
CA GLY A 585 -10.45 -15.28 14.21
C GLY A 585 -9.12 -15.95 14.57
N SER A 586 -8.37 -16.46 13.59
CA SER A 586 -6.95 -16.87 13.64
C SER A 586 -6.56 -17.85 14.76
N ASP A 587 -6.48 -17.38 16.00
CA ASP A 587 -6.03 -18.11 17.18
C ASP A 587 -7.07 -18.04 18.32
N ARG A 588 -6.75 -18.64 19.47
CA ARG A 588 -7.68 -18.70 20.61
C ARG A 588 -8.06 -17.31 21.13
N GLU A 589 -7.10 -16.40 21.24
CA GLU A 589 -7.32 -15.04 21.78
C GLU A 589 -8.18 -14.19 20.83
N ARG A 590 -8.05 -14.44 19.52
CA ARG A 590 -8.83 -13.78 18.46
C ARG A 590 -10.12 -14.52 18.08
N SER A 591 -10.54 -15.49 18.89
CA SER A 591 -11.80 -16.24 18.73
C SER A 591 -11.88 -17.14 17.48
N VAL A 592 -10.80 -17.87 17.14
CA VAL A 592 -10.73 -18.84 16.01
C VAL A 592 -11.91 -19.82 15.91
N HIS A 593 -12.51 -20.18 17.04
CA HIS A 593 -13.66 -21.09 17.11
C HIS A 593 -14.88 -20.54 16.32
N LYS A 594 -15.01 -19.23 16.13
CA LYS A 594 -16.09 -18.62 15.36
C LYS A 594 -15.95 -18.90 13.87
N GLY A 595 -14.78 -18.63 13.28
CA GLY A 595 -14.51 -18.96 11.88
C GLY A 595 -14.54 -20.46 11.63
N TYR A 596 -14.01 -21.25 12.56
CA TYR A 596 -14.08 -22.71 12.49
C TYR A 596 -15.53 -23.21 12.50
N GLY A 597 -16.37 -22.69 13.41
CA GLY A 597 -17.78 -23.03 13.48
C GLY A 597 -18.54 -22.67 12.20
N LEU A 598 -18.25 -21.50 11.60
CA LEU A 598 -18.83 -21.12 10.31
C LEU A 598 -18.39 -22.06 9.18
N ALA A 599 -17.11 -22.43 9.13
CA ALA A 599 -16.59 -23.36 8.13
C ALA A 599 -17.27 -24.74 8.22
N LEU A 600 -17.47 -25.22 9.45
CA LEU A 600 -18.16 -26.49 9.71
C LEU A 600 -19.65 -26.41 9.36
N LEU A 601 -20.31 -25.28 9.64
CA LEU A 601 -21.70 -25.05 9.25
C LEU A 601 -21.85 -25.11 7.73
N VAL A 602 -20.95 -24.47 6.97
CA VAL A 602 -20.96 -24.56 5.50
C VAL A 602 -20.73 -26.00 5.05
N GLU A 603 -19.77 -26.73 5.63
CA GLU A 603 -19.51 -28.13 5.29
C GLU A 603 -20.75 -29.02 5.50
N VAL A 604 -21.44 -28.86 6.63
CA VAL A 604 -22.66 -29.62 6.95
C VAL A 604 -23.80 -29.24 6.01
N LEU A 605 -24.05 -27.94 5.83
CA LEU A 605 -25.16 -27.46 5.01
C LEU A 605 -25.00 -27.77 3.52
N THR A 606 -23.76 -27.95 3.06
CA THR A 606 -23.46 -28.26 1.65
C THR A 606 -23.29 -29.77 1.46
N ALA A 607 -22.20 -30.35 1.95
CA ALA A 607 -21.83 -31.73 1.66
C ALA A 607 -22.64 -32.77 2.46
N VAL A 608 -22.86 -32.56 3.77
CA VAL A 608 -23.61 -33.56 4.54
C VAL A 608 -25.06 -33.63 4.07
N LEU A 609 -25.72 -32.47 3.94
CA LEU A 609 -27.11 -32.42 3.43
C LEU A 609 -27.22 -32.74 1.93
N GLY A 610 -26.23 -32.33 1.13
CA GLY A 610 -26.13 -32.68 -0.29
C GLY A 610 -25.72 -34.14 -0.55
N ARG A 611 -25.30 -34.87 0.49
CA ARG A 611 -24.76 -36.24 0.40
C ARG A 611 -23.50 -36.31 -0.48
N GLY A 612 -22.66 -35.28 -0.42
CA GLY A 612 -21.35 -35.19 -1.07
C GLY A 612 -20.19 -35.52 -0.11
N PRO A 613 -18.95 -35.56 -0.63
CA PRO A 613 -17.75 -35.75 0.17
C PRO A 613 -17.48 -34.53 1.08
N THR A 614 -16.80 -34.78 2.20
CA THR A 614 -16.41 -33.75 3.17
C THR A 614 -14.89 -33.64 3.31
N GLY A 615 -14.42 -32.44 3.64
CA GLY A 615 -13.02 -32.18 4.01
C GLY A 615 -12.01 -32.76 3.01
N PRO A 616 -11.08 -33.66 3.41
CA PRO A 616 -10.09 -34.25 2.50
C PRO A 616 -10.67 -35.10 1.35
N GLY A 617 -11.95 -35.47 1.41
CA GLY A 617 -12.63 -36.17 0.32
C GLY A 617 -13.02 -35.26 -0.86
N VAL A 618 -12.94 -33.94 -0.69
CA VAL A 618 -13.29 -32.94 -1.71
C VAL A 618 -12.04 -32.58 -2.51
N GLY A 619 -12.15 -32.63 -3.84
CA GLY A 619 -11.07 -32.23 -4.74
C GLY A 619 -10.90 -30.73 -4.85
N ASN A 620 -9.70 -30.30 -5.23
CA ASN A 620 -9.35 -28.89 -5.46
C ASN A 620 -9.19 -28.60 -6.97
N LEU A 621 -9.32 -27.32 -7.33
CA LEU A 621 -9.14 -26.86 -8.72
C LEU A 621 -7.66 -26.84 -9.18
N THR A 622 -6.72 -27.17 -8.29
CA THR A 622 -5.26 -27.37 -8.48
C THR A 622 -4.80 -28.32 -7.36
N PHE A 623 -4.05 -29.43 -7.56
CA PHE A 623 -2.58 -29.52 -7.65
C PHE A 623 -2.13 -30.98 -7.89
N ARG A 624 -2.60 -31.65 -8.95
CA ARG A 624 -1.96 -32.87 -9.51
C ARG A 624 -2.62 -33.26 -10.83
N ALA A 625 -1.82 -33.54 -11.86
CA ALA A 625 -2.31 -34.29 -13.00
C ALA A 625 -2.76 -35.68 -12.53
N GLY A 626 -3.95 -36.13 -12.94
CA GLY A 626 -4.52 -37.43 -12.54
C GLY A 626 -5.43 -37.39 -11.29
N SER A 627 -5.83 -36.22 -10.79
CA SER A 627 -6.86 -36.12 -9.75
C SER A 627 -8.24 -36.51 -10.29
N GLY A 628 -8.99 -37.33 -9.55
CA GLY A 628 -10.38 -37.68 -9.85
C GLY A 628 -11.34 -36.49 -9.78
N HIS A 629 -12.62 -36.75 -10.07
CA HIS A 629 -13.66 -35.73 -10.06
C HIS A 629 -13.73 -34.98 -8.71
N PRO A 630 -13.78 -33.63 -8.68
CA PRO A 630 -13.73 -32.87 -7.43
C PRO A 630 -14.85 -33.13 -6.43
N GLY A 631 -16.06 -33.50 -6.89
CA GLY A 631 -17.17 -33.86 -6.01
C GLY A 631 -17.63 -32.73 -5.09
N VAL A 632 -17.48 -31.47 -5.51
CA VAL A 632 -17.81 -30.30 -4.69
C VAL A 632 -19.32 -30.23 -4.46
N SER A 633 -19.73 -29.79 -3.27
CA SER A 633 -21.13 -29.58 -2.90
C SER A 633 -21.44 -28.11 -2.67
N HIS A 634 -22.67 -27.72 -3.04
CA HIS A 634 -23.14 -26.34 -2.90
C HIS A 634 -24.51 -26.30 -2.20
N LEU A 635 -24.88 -25.11 -1.78
CA LEU A 635 -26.20 -24.78 -1.30
C LEU A 635 -26.61 -23.45 -1.91
N VAL A 636 -27.83 -23.38 -2.44
CA VAL A 636 -28.49 -22.13 -2.83
C VAL A 636 -29.84 -22.06 -2.12
N VAL A 637 -30.06 -21.00 -1.35
CA VAL A 637 -31.33 -20.70 -0.70
C VAL A 637 -31.84 -19.36 -1.22
N VAL A 638 -33.10 -19.31 -1.63
CA VAL A 638 -33.75 -18.07 -2.06
C VAL A 638 -35.02 -17.88 -1.26
N LEU A 639 -35.23 -16.67 -0.73
CA LEU A 639 -36.39 -16.26 0.03
C LEU A 639 -37.13 -15.17 -0.74
N ASP A 640 -38.45 -15.31 -0.87
CA ASP A 640 -39.31 -14.27 -1.41
C ASP A 640 -39.74 -13.31 -0.28
N PRO A 641 -39.20 -12.07 -0.24
CA PRO A 641 -39.55 -11.11 0.81
C PRO A 641 -41.03 -10.73 0.80
N GLY A 642 -41.74 -10.91 -0.33
CA GLY A 642 -43.19 -10.68 -0.41
C GLY A 642 -44.02 -11.61 0.47
N ARG A 643 -43.43 -12.71 0.98
CA ARG A 643 -44.08 -13.57 1.97
C ARG A 643 -43.93 -13.09 3.41
N LEU A 644 -43.06 -12.10 3.66
CA LEU A 644 -42.84 -11.54 4.99
C LEU A 644 -43.53 -10.17 5.19
N GLY A 645 -43.86 -9.46 4.11
CA GLY A 645 -44.46 -8.14 4.15
C GLY A 645 -44.30 -7.43 2.81
N ASP A 646 -44.46 -6.11 2.77
CA ASP A 646 -44.25 -5.32 1.55
C ASP A 646 -42.76 -5.36 1.14
N PRO A 647 -42.42 -5.92 -0.04
CA PRO A 647 -41.05 -5.92 -0.55
C PRO A 647 -40.44 -4.52 -0.68
N ALA A 648 -41.24 -3.49 -0.97
CA ALA A 648 -40.74 -2.12 -1.11
C ALA A 648 -40.29 -1.54 0.25
N GLU A 649 -41.07 -1.78 1.31
CA GLU A 649 -40.68 -1.41 2.68
C GLU A 649 -39.39 -2.12 3.11
N LEU A 650 -39.26 -3.41 2.80
CA LEU A 650 -38.06 -4.19 3.13
C LEU A 650 -36.82 -3.66 2.40
N ARG A 651 -36.91 -3.37 1.10
CA ARG A 651 -35.79 -2.76 0.33
C ARG A 651 -35.42 -1.37 0.84
N THR A 652 -36.40 -0.58 1.26
CA THR A 652 -36.19 0.76 1.83
C THR A 652 -35.56 0.67 3.23
N GLY A 653 -35.99 -0.31 4.03
CA GLY A 653 -35.41 -0.62 5.33
C GLY A 653 -33.94 -1.01 5.23
N ALA A 654 -33.59 -1.86 4.26
CA ALA A 654 -32.20 -2.17 3.93
C ALA A 654 -31.41 -0.91 3.53
N ALA A 655 -31.92 -0.10 2.60
CA ALA A 655 -31.26 1.14 2.18
C ALA A 655 -31.00 2.10 3.37
N ARG A 656 -31.99 2.26 4.26
CA ARG A 656 -31.85 3.09 5.48
C ARG A 656 -30.77 2.55 6.42
N LEU A 657 -30.72 1.24 6.66
CA LEU A 657 -29.67 0.62 7.48
C LEU A 657 -28.29 0.88 6.90
N LEU A 658 -28.10 0.63 5.60
CA LEU A 658 -26.80 0.80 4.95
C LEU A 658 -26.36 2.27 4.93
N ALA A 659 -27.27 3.19 4.66
CA ALA A 659 -26.99 4.62 4.73
C ALA A 659 -26.57 5.05 6.13
N ALA A 660 -27.27 4.58 7.18
CA ALA A 660 -26.93 4.90 8.57
C ALA A 660 -25.54 4.38 8.96
N LEU A 661 -25.18 3.17 8.54
CA LEU A 661 -23.84 2.61 8.79
C LEU A 661 -22.74 3.41 8.09
N ARG A 662 -22.95 3.80 6.83
CA ARG A 662 -21.98 4.58 6.04
C ARG A 662 -21.81 6.02 6.55
N ALA A 663 -22.79 6.54 7.29
CA ALA A 663 -22.75 7.87 7.89
C ALA A 663 -22.00 7.93 9.22
N LEU A 664 -21.59 6.78 9.80
CA LEU A 664 -20.80 6.76 11.03
C LEU A 664 -19.39 7.34 10.80
N ALA A 665 -18.86 8.00 11.83
CA ALA A 665 -17.49 8.53 11.81
C ALA A 665 -16.49 7.38 11.58
N PRO A 666 -15.64 7.45 10.54
CA PRO A 666 -14.65 6.42 10.30
C PRO A 666 -13.47 6.56 11.27
N VAL A 667 -12.81 5.43 11.58
CA VAL A 667 -11.55 5.42 12.35
C VAL A 667 -10.42 6.08 11.56
N ASP A 668 -10.45 5.95 10.24
CA ASP A 668 -9.53 6.55 9.29
C ASP A 668 -10.35 7.35 8.28
N ALA A 669 -10.17 8.67 8.25
CA ALA A 669 -10.94 9.56 7.38
C ALA A 669 -10.77 9.23 5.89
N GLU A 670 -9.63 8.65 5.50
CA GLU A 670 -9.35 8.21 4.12
C GLU A 670 -10.01 6.86 3.77
N ARG A 671 -10.53 6.16 4.78
CA ARG A 671 -11.19 4.86 4.65
C ARG A 671 -12.57 4.92 5.29
N PRO A 672 -13.55 5.55 4.61
CA PRO A 672 -14.90 5.67 5.13
C PRO A 672 -15.51 4.30 5.44
N VAL A 673 -16.47 4.29 6.36
CA VAL A 673 -17.23 3.07 6.68
C VAL A 673 -17.93 2.58 5.41
N ARG A 674 -17.65 1.33 5.04
CA ARG A 674 -18.22 0.69 3.85
C ARG A 674 -19.13 -0.46 4.25
N THR A 675 -20.17 -0.67 3.47
CA THR A 675 -21.05 -1.84 3.62
C THR A 675 -20.70 -2.92 2.59
N PRO A 676 -21.05 -4.20 2.85
CA PRO A 676 -20.87 -5.27 1.88
C PRO A 676 -21.45 -4.92 0.50
N GLY A 677 -20.72 -5.25 -0.56
CA GLY A 677 -21.10 -4.97 -1.95
C GLY A 677 -20.67 -3.59 -2.48
N GLN A 678 -20.46 -2.58 -1.63
CA GLN A 678 -20.20 -1.19 -2.07
C GLN A 678 -18.90 -1.06 -2.89
N ARG A 679 -17.80 -1.71 -2.44
CA ARG A 679 -16.54 -1.76 -3.20
C ARG A 679 -16.75 -2.42 -4.57
N ALA A 680 -17.46 -3.54 -4.59
CA ALA A 680 -17.69 -4.31 -5.82
C ALA A 680 -18.57 -3.54 -6.82
N ALA A 681 -19.58 -2.80 -6.36
CA ALA A 681 -20.42 -1.95 -7.21
C ALA A 681 -19.61 -0.82 -7.89
N ALA A 682 -18.71 -0.19 -7.13
CA ALA A 682 -17.80 0.82 -7.68
C ALA A 682 -16.86 0.21 -8.73
N GLU A 683 -16.25 -0.95 -8.44
CA GLU A 683 -15.40 -1.69 -9.40
C GLU A 683 -16.17 -2.07 -10.67
N ARG A 684 -17.41 -2.58 -10.54
CA ARG A 684 -18.25 -2.95 -11.69
C ARG A 684 -18.51 -1.75 -12.59
N THR A 685 -18.82 -0.60 -12.00
CA THR A 685 -19.03 0.65 -12.74
C THR A 685 -17.77 1.03 -13.52
N LEU A 686 -16.62 1.01 -12.86
CA LEU A 686 -15.35 1.44 -13.43
C LEU A 686 -14.85 0.47 -14.51
N ARG A 687 -14.88 -0.84 -14.25
CA ARG A 687 -14.38 -1.89 -15.16
C ARG A 687 -15.30 -2.14 -16.35
N ARG A 688 -16.60 -1.80 -16.27
CA ARG A 688 -17.49 -1.80 -17.44
C ARG A 688 -17.08 -0.72 -18.45
N VAL A 689 -16.62 0.43 -17.97
CA VAL A 689 -16.21 1.56 -18.83
C VAL A 689 -14.78 1.38 -19.34
N HIS A 690 -13.85 1.03 -18.44
CA HIS A 690 -12.42 1.00 -18.75
C HIS A 690 -11.89 -0.38 -19.14
N GLY A 691 -12.71 -1.42 -19.08
CA GLY A 691 -12.29 -2.81 -19.25
C GLY A 691 -11.71 -3.43 -17.97
N VAL A 692 -11.67 -4.76 -17.97
CA VAL A 692 -11.12 -5.60 -16.90
C VAL A 692 -9.59 -5.53 -16.96
N PRO A 693 -8.92 -5.07 -15.89
CA PRO A 693 -7.47 -5.06 -15.83
C PRO A 693 -6.92 -6.48 -15.63
N LEU A 694 -5.91 -6.85 -16.40
CA LEU A 694 -5.24 -8.15 -16.33
C LEU A 694 -3.76 -7.97 -15.97
N ASP A 695 -3.33 -8.49 -14.82
CA ASP A 695 -1.91 -8.47 -14.48
C ASP A 695 -1.08 -9.26 -15.50
N ALA A 696 0.19 -8.89 -15.67
CA ALA A 696 1.07 -9.45 -16.70
C ALA A 696 1.14 -11.00 -16.67
N GLY A 697 1.05 -11.61 -15.47
CA GLY A 697 1.03 -13.05 -15.31
C GLY A 697 -0.26 -13.68 -15.84
N THR A 698 -1.40 -13.13 -15.43
CA THR A 698 -2.72 -13.56 -15.92
C THR A 698 -2.83 -13.37 -17.44
N HIS A 699 -2.46 -12.19 -17.96
CA HIS A 699 -2.52 -11.92 -19.40
C HIS A 699 -1.68 -12.92 -20.21
N ARG A 700 -0.44 -13.21 -19.77
CA ARG A 700 0.42 -14.21 -20.42
C ARG A 700 -0.22 -15.60 -20.43
N ALA A 701 -0.75 -16.05 -19.28
CA ALA A 701 -1.39 -17.35 -19.18
C ALA A 701 -2.62 -17.48 -20.10
N LEU A 702 -3.39 -16.40 -20.27
CA LEU A 702 -4.51 -16.36 -21.20
C LEU A 702 -4.07 -16.35 -22.67
N GLN A 703 -2.97 -15.68 -23.01
CA GLN A 703 -2.38 -15.71 -24.37
C GLN A 703 -1.82 -17.10 -24.72
N GLU A 704 -1.14 -17.75 -23.78
CA GLU A 704 -0.67 -19.14 -23.97
C GLU A 704 -1.86 -20.09 -24.19
N LEU A 705 -2.91 -19.96 -23.37
CA LEU A 705 -4.14 -20.71 -23.54
C LEU A 705 -4.79 -20.43 -24.91
N ALA A 706 -4.88 -19.16 -25.31
CA ALA A 706 -5.39 -18.74 -26.60
C ALA A 706 -4.67 -19.45 -27.77
N GLY A 707 -3.34 -19.55 -27.69
CA GLY A 707 -2.52 -20.28 -28.65
C GLY A 707 -2.79 -21.79 -28.64
N GLN A 708 -2.90 -22.41 -27.45
CA GLN A 708 -3.18 -23.84 -27.31
C GLN A 708 -4.54 -24.25 -27.89
N VAL A 709 -5.58 -23.43 -27.70
CA VAL A 709 -6.94 -23.74 -28.17
C VAL A 709 -7.27 -23.15 -29.55
N GLY A 710 -6.35 -22.40 -30.17
CA GLY A 710 -6.57 -21.74 -31.47
C GLY A 710 -7.65 -20.65 -31.43
N ARG A 711 -7.81 -19.98 -30.29
CA ARG A 711 -8.81 -18.90 -30.08
C ARG A 711 -8.10 -17.64 -29.58
N PRO A 712 -7.68 -16.71 -30.45
CA PRO A 712 -6.99 -15.49 -30.02
C PRO A 712 -7.90 -14.63 -29.13
N LEU A 713 -7.33 -14.06 -28.06
CA LEU A 713 -7.99 -13.05 -27.23
C LEU A 713 -8.04 -11.72 -28.02
N GLY A 714 -9.22 -11.14 -28.20
CA GLY A 714 -9.43 -9.91 -28.99
C GLY A 714 -8.62 -8.71 -28.48
N VAL A 715 -8.41 -7.71 -29.35
CA VAL A 715 -7.50 -6.58 -29.10
C VAL A 715 -7.96 -5.72 -27.90
N PRO A 716 -7.06 -5.34 -26.97
CA PRO A 716 -7.37 -4.50 -25.81
C PRO A 716 -7.88 -3.10 -26.18
N ALA A 717 -8.71 -2.51 -25.32
CA ALA A 717 -9.02 -1.10 -25.40
C ALA A 717 -7.74 -0.29 -25.13
N ARG A 718 -7.42 0.66 -26.01
CA ARG A 718 -6.17 1.45 -25.96
C ARG A 718 -5.99 2.13 -24.58
N ALA A 719 -4.72 2.16 -24.14
CA ALA A 719 -4.20 2.79 -22.93
C ALA A 719 -4.57 4.27 -22.79
#